data_AF-A0A662LQE7-F1
#
_entry.id   AF-A0A662LQE7-F1
#
_cell.length_a   1.000
_cell.length_b   1.000
_cell.length_c   1.000
_cell.angle_alpha   90.00
_cell.angle_beta   90.00
_cell.angle_gamma   90.00
#
_symmetry.space_group_name_H-M   'P 1'
#
loop_
_entity.id
_entity.type
_entity.pdbx_description
1 polymer ?
#
loop_
_entity_poly.entity_id
_entity_poly.type
_entity_poly.pdbx_seq_one_letter_code
_entity_poly.pdbx_strand_id
1 'polypeptide(L)'
;MHKYGYNNKIVKILIVLILSSAIAGTAAQGFFKLDTFSHTKEKTDLNDDEPIILRGESTFKWEDDFFDTSKIDDLLSYNYKIDTDIGVVSMDNTYPSWDAYPEWERMMPIYVTNSGLETINDYVIDITISYDSDMQYDFDDIRFADEDSYPLTYWMGEMTGGVSIDMLVRIPELPPQETTTIYMFYKNPSVSDLSDDTIFTWSEITGDDLRLSWTLQTEGAWDPDVAYGADKFIVAWEEGAGPGYSSDQTHRLLKRQIRTRLLDTNGENPIPDYPDDIDISTASTDFYHAENPSIAYSEDSNKFLVVWEENPTISRYAVGVKAALITPAGFDYSPFTICEPIYSGFQYYPCHSPCVSYDQQSDRFFVVWTKSDTSWDYDIYGKFYGPNGNPIGSQIHIASGSSYQGQPWVSSDNLGHFMVVYEEGSDPSNGPFSLKAKLYEYDGDQIGGTINIASGTSDIDNVFPSISFNEVSEKYLITWNTGDLSDSDYAGNIKGQFLNENGDLLDSLTIQSGSSYEIPNPVPYLGSRFFVTYDDDYSSLNKVWGKLISSDGEIINNRPELSDDLDFDKNYANSVTGNGNIFVAWEDERLDLYIPPTEIRGSIWHSPQSTDSDDIAFVFGEEKTLILEAVIISTVVETEDFIEWNEFSANATYPLDASIGFDIMDINGTIPILEDISPGEDLTSILEPTIRLRARFSRDTPINSSTLDLWTVTATIGADIEPPWTEIQFDPADPNGENNWYVTPVDCMLYAFDNDTSQENVTTYYKINEGVVETYEPDSTITISVEGANNYIEYWSIDNASNEEIPHNINDSINIDTIPPFI
;
A
#
# COMPACT_ATOMS: atom_id res chain seq x y z
N MET A 1 9.80 41.07 2.01
CA MET A 1 10.08 42.12 3.02
C MET A 1 8.74 42.68 3.55
N HIS A 2 8.61 42.92 4.86
CA HIS A 2 7.44 43.50 5.58
C HIS A 2 6.08 42.74 5.66
N LYS A 3 5.95 41.96 6.75
CA LYS A 3 4.88 41.86 7.79
C LYS A 3 3.44 42.39 7.59
N TYR A 4 2.55 41.78 8.42
CA TYR A 4 1.15 42.08 8.78
C TYR A 4 0.07 41.49 7.84
N GLY A 5 -1.10 41.02 8.29
CA GLY A 5 -1.57 40.77 9.67
C GLY A 5 -3.07 41.03 9.90
N TYR A 6 -3.86 40.00 10.24
CA TYR A 6 -5.22 39.98 10.86
C TYR A 6 -6.18 41.19 10.63
N ASN A 7 -7.32 40.98 9.94
CA ASN A 7 -8.66 40.93 10.61
C ASN A 7 -9.91 40.74 9.73
N ASN A 8 -10.84 39.94 10.27
CA ASN A 8 -12.31 40.09 10.32
C ASN A 8 -13.10 41.03 9.36
N LYS A 9 -13.99 40.38 8.58
CA LYS A 9 -15.46 40.59 8.49
C LYS A 9 -16.09 41.90 7.95
N ILE A 10 -17.16 41.66 7.17
CA ILE A 10 -18.48 42.36 7.08
C ILE A 10 -18.72 43.43 5.99
N VAL A 11 -19.74 43.12 5.15
CA VAL A 11 -20.64 44.01 4.35
C VAL A 11 -20.07 44.78 3.15
N LYS A 12 -20.79 45.08 2.04
CA LYS A 12 -21.95 44.51 1.26
C LYS A 12 -22.32 45.59 0.19
N ILE A 13 -23.09 45.24 -0.86
CA ILE A 13 -23.90 46.21 -1.69
C ILE A 13 -23.01 47.08 -2.65
N LEU A 14 -23.37 47.48 -3.90
CA LEU A 14 -24.65 47.87 -4.52
C LEU A 14 -24.80 47.51 -6.04
N ILE A 15 -25.85 46.76 -6.38
CA ILE A 15 -26.88 46.92 -7.46
C ILE A 15 -26.53 47.66 -8.79
N VAL A 16 -27.00 47.11 -9.93
CA VAL A 16 -27.75 47.75 -11.07
C VAL A 16 -27.72 46.79 -12.28
N LEU A 17 -28.80 46.44 -13.02
CA LEU A 17 -30.28 46.47 -12.86
C LEU A 17 -30.81 45.20 -13.60
N ILE A 18 -32.03 44.94 -14.13
CA ILE A 18 -33.28 45.65 -14.49
C ILE A 18 -34.48 44.73 -14.13
N LEU A 19 -35.74 45.22 -14.15
CA LEU A 19 -36.99 44.48 -13.87
C LEU A 19 -37.71 44.11 -15.20
N SER A 20 -38.75 43.24 -15.31
CA SER A 20 -39.93 43.08 -14.44
C SER A 20 -40.86 41.88 -14.79
N SER A 21 -41.73 41.53 -13.84
CA SER A 21 -43.09 40.95 -13.99
C SER A 21 -43.31 39.57 -14.66
N ALA A 22 -43.21 38.51 -13.84
CA ALA A 22 -44.31 37.64 -13.33
C ALA A 22 -45.35 36.95 -14.27
N ILE A 23 -45.74 35.73 -13.82
CA ILE A 23 -46.92 34.89 -14.13
C ILE A 23 -46.75 33.77 -15.19
N ALA A 24 -46.90 32.52 -14.69
CA ALA A 24 -47.29 31.26 -15.35
C ALA A 24 -46.36 30.56 -16.36
N GLY A 25 -46.29 29.23 -16.23
CA GLY A 25 -45.62 28.28 -17.14
C GLY A 25 -44.14 28.03 -16.79
N THR A 26 -43.63 26.79 -16.74
CA THR A 26 -44.29 25.46 -16.85
C THR A 26 -43.51 24.44 -16.01
N ALA A 27 -44.20 23.66 -15.17
CA ALA A 27 -43.65 22.45 -14.54
C ALA A 27 -44.24 21.22 -15.24
N ALA A 28 -43.39 20.39 -15.82
CA ALA A 28 -43.74 19.24 -16.68
C ALA A 28 -42.46 18.43 -16.96
N GLN A 29 -42.41 17.09 -16.84
CA GLN A 29 -43.38 16.13 -16.31
C GLN A 29 -42.65 15.06 -15.48
N GLY A 30 -43.27 14.59 -14.39
CA GLY A 30 -42.94 13.36 -13.70
C GLY A 30 -44.25 12.79 -13.15
N PHE A 31 -44.76 11.72 -13.76
CA PHE A 31 -46.13 11.25 -13.51
C PHE A 31 -46.22 10.37 -12.27
N PHE A 32 -46.44 10.99 -11.11
CA PHE A 32 -47.12 10.29 -10.01
C PHE A 32 -48.58 10.04 -10.42
N LYS A 33 -48.89 8.80 -10.78
CA LYS A 33 -50.27 8.35 -11.05
C LYS A 33 -50.78 7.52 -9.87
N LEU A 34 -51.20 8.23 -8.82
CA LEU A 34 -51.83 7.64 -7.64
C LEU A 34 -53.26 7.19 -7.98
N ASP A 35 -53.40 6.08 -8.69
CA ASP A 35 -54.70 5.50 -9.05
C ASP A 35 -55.36 4.83 -7.84
N THR A 36 -56.00 5.64 -7.00
CA THR A 36 -56.89 5.16 -5.94
C THR A 36 -58.13 4.50 -6.56
N PHE A 37 -58.15 3.17 -6.67
CA PHE A 37 -59.28 2.42 -7.17
C PHE A 37 -60.44 2.32 -6.16
N SER A 38 -61.18 3.42 -6.00
CA SER A 38 -62.48 3.40 -5.32
C SER A 38 -63.53 2.72 -6.21
N HIS A 39 -63.80 1.43 -5.98
CA HIS A 39 -64.75 0.69 -6.79
C HIS A 39 -66.21 0.90 -6.32
N THR A 40 -66.85 1.96 -6.81
CA THR A 40 -68.31 2.12 -6.70
C THR A 40 -69.02 1.06 -7.54
N LYS A 41 -69.59 0.04 -6.89
CA LYS A 41 -70.38 -1.01 -7.56
C LYS A 41 -71.80 -0.50 -7.83
N GLU A 42 -72.08 -0.06 -9.06
CA GLU A 42 -73.45 0.24 -9.50
C GLU A 42 -74.34 -1.01 -9.49
N LYS A 43 -75.65 -0.82 -9.34
CA LYS A 43 -76.63 -1.91 -9.23
C LYS A 43 -77.24 -2.25 -10.59
N THR A 44 -76.99 -3.47 -11.07
CA THR A 44 -77.76 -4.11 -12.15
C THR A 44 -78.34 -5.43 -11.67
N ASP A 45 -79.67 -5.52 -11.62
CA ASP A 45 -80.41 -6.75 -11.30
C ASP A 45 -80.45 -7.74 -12.49
N LEU A 46 -80.87 -9.00 -12.20
CA LEU A 46 -81.20 -10.15 -13.10
C LEU A 46 -80.06 -11.15 -13.35
N ASN A 47 -80.10 -12.40 -12.87
CA ASN A 47 -81.24 -13.33 -12.72
C ASN A 47 -81.09 -14.31 -11.54
N ASP A 48 -82.13 -15.13 -11.32
CA ASP A 48 -82.10 -16.27 -10.39
C ASP A 48 -81.16 -17.39 -10.87
N ASP A 49 -80.05 -17.57 -10.15
CA ASP A 49 -79.54 -18.86 -9.71
C ASP A 49 -78.91 -18.59 -8.32
N GLU A 50 -79.13 -19.46 -7.33
CA GLU A 50 -78.51 -19.26 -6.00
C GLU A 50 -76.98 -19.43 -6.11
N PRO A 51 -76.17 -18.56 -5.48
CA PRO A 51 -74.74 -18.77 -5.46
C PRO A 51 -74.46 -20.09 -4.73
N ILE A 52 -73.79 -21.01 -5.42
CA ILE A 52 -73.12 -22.12 -4.74
C ILE A 52 -72.05 -21.47 -3.86
N ILE A 53 -72.31 -21.42 -2.56
CA ILE A 53 -71.27 -21.11 -1.58
C ILE A 53 -70.37 -22.35 -1.56
N LEU A 54 -69.27 -22.28 -2.32
CA LEU A 54 -68.13 -23.15 -2.10
C LEU A 54 -67.63 -22.86 -0.68
N ARG A 55 -67.42 -23.93 0.08
CA ARG A 55 -67.10 -23.97 1.50
C ARG A 55 -66.00 -25.00 1.67
N GLY A 56 -64.86 -24.61 2.22
CA GLY A 56 -63.62 -25.38 2.19
C GLY A 56 -62.77 -25.06 0.95
N GLU A 57 -62.49 -23.77 0.72
CA GLU A 57 -61.54 -23.27 -0.29
C GLU A 57 -60.58 -22.22 0.34
N SER A 58 -60.03 -22.54 1.51
CA SER A 58 -59.06 -21.68 2.20
C SER A 58 -57.78 -21.47 1.37
N THR A 59 -57.08 -20.34 1.57
CA THR A 59 -55.83 -20.04 0.87
C THR A 59 -54.60 -20.40 1.70
N PHE A 60 -53.89 -21.45 1.30
CA PHE A 60 -52.53 -21.70 1.76
C PHE A 60 -51.56 -20.64 1.20
N LYS A 61 -50.64 -20.17 2.04
CA LYS A 61 -49.56 -19.27 1.65
C LYS A 61 -48.23 -19.84 2.14
N TRP A 62 -47.31 -20.07 1.21
CA TRP A 62 -45.89 -20.26 1.53
C TRP A 62 -45.16 -18.94 1.29
N GLU A 63 -44.31 -18.55 2.24
CA GLU A 63 -43.48 -17.35 2.13
C GLU A 63 -42.12 -17.55 2.78
N ASP A 64 -41.14 -16.81 2.27
CA ASP A 64 -39.81 -16.71 2.84
C ASP A 64 -39.32 -15.26 2.76
N ASP A 65 -39.00 -14.75 3.95
CA ASP A 65 -38.57 -13.41 4.31
C ASP A 65 -37.09 -13.39 4.75
N PHE A 66 -36.39 -14.52 4.61
CA PHE A 66 -34.93 -14.65 4.70
C PHE A 66 -34.28 -14.22 6.04
N PHE A 67 -35.07 -14.02 7.09
CA PHE A 67 -34.57 -13.87 8.48
C PHE A 67 -34.01 -15.19 9.04
N ASP A 68 -34.24 -16.32 8.38
CA ASP A 68 -33.49 -17.56 8.55
C ASP A 68 -33.31 -18.28 7.19
N THR A 69 -32.45 -19.31 7.14
CA THR A 69 -32.12 -20.03 5.90
C THR A 69 -32.84 -21.37 5.74
N SER A 70 -33.78 -21.73 6.64
CA SER A 70 -34.39 -23.07 6.70
C SER A 70 -35.29 -23.41 5.51
N LYS A 71 -35.69 -22.39 4.73
CA LYS A 71 -36.53 -22.47 3.53
C LYS A 71 -35.72 -22.48 2.23
N ILE A 72 -34.39 -22.48 2.30
CA ILE A 72 -33.47 -22.52 1.15
C ILE A 72 -32.83 -23.91 1.01
N ASP A 73 -32.58 -24.34 -0.23
CA ASP A 73 -31.83 -25.56 -0.51
C ASP A 73 -30.39 -25.23 -0.93
N ASP A 74 -29.49 -25.22 0.07
CA ASP A 74 -28.06 -24.92 -0.09
C ASP A 74 -27.34 -25.88 -1.06
N LEU A 75 -27.91 -27.04 -1.39
CA LEU A 75 -27.31 -28.00 -2.34
C LEU A 75 -27.67 -27.69 -3.80
N LEU A 76 -28.67 -26.83 -4.02
CA LEU A 76 -29.17 -26.41 -5.34
C LEU A 76 -28.90 -24.92 -5.62
N SER A 77 -28.50 -24.17 -4.59
CA SER A 77 -28.23 -22.72 -4.64
C SER A 77 -26.72 -22.44 -4.67
N TYR A 78 -26.29 -21.33 -5.29
CA TYR A 78 -24.87 -20.94 -5.40
C TYR A 78 -24.65 -19.43 -5.62
N ASN A 79 -23.48 -18.93 -5.20
CA ASN A 79 -23.01 -17.54 -5.34
C ASN A 79 -23.90 -16.47 -4.65
N TYR A 80 -24.50 -16.78 -3.52
CA TYR A 80 -25.44 -15.90 -2.81
C TYR A 80 -25.10 -15.78 -1.32
N LYS A 81 -25.41 -14.61 -0.76
CA LYS A 81 -25.37 -14.32 0.67
C LYS A 81 -26.74 -13.86 1.16
N ILE A 82 -27.15 -14.37 2.32
CA ILE A 82 -28.35 -13.95 3.04
C ILE A 82 -27.93 -13.14 4.25
N ASP A 83 -28.42 -11.91 4.37
CA ASP A 83 -28.31 -11.09 5.57
C ASP A 83 -29.56 -11.31 6.43
N THR A 84 -29.45 -12.24 7.38
CA THR A 84 -30.54 -12.65 8.27
C THR A 84 -30.89 -11.60 9.33
N ASP A 85 -30.08 -10.55 9.52
CA ASP A 85 -30.42 -9.46 10.46
C ASP A 85 -31.39 -8.44 9.84
N ILE A 86 -31.49 -8.40 8.50
CA ILE A 86 -32.42 -7.52 7.75
C ILE A 86 -33.42 -8.25 6.85
N GLY A 87 -33.26 -9.56 6.62
CA GLY A 87 -34.17 -10.37 5.79
C GLY A 87 -33.95 -10.17 4.29
N VAL A 88 -32.68 -10.08 3.85
CA VAL A 88 -32.34 -9.69 2.46
C VAL A 88 -31.30 -10.63 1.85
N VAL A 89 -31.54 -11.02 0.60
CA VAL A 89 -30.63 -11.87 -0.19
C VAL A 89 -29.99 -11.10 -1.33
N SER A 90 -28.70 -11.35 -1.58
CA SER A 90 -27.93 -10.73 -2.65
C SER A 90 -26.80 -11.65 -3.15
N MET A 91 -26.12 -11.26 -4.23
CA MET A 91 -25.01 -12.01 -4.81
C MET A 91 -23.74 -11.92 -3.96
N ASP A 92 -22.96 -13.00 -3.96
CA ASP A 92 -21.62 -13.03 -3.38
C ASP A 92 -20.65 -12.09 -4.12
N ASN A 93 -19.53 -11.78 -3.46
CA ASN A 93 -18.44 -10.94 -3.98
C ASN A 93 -18.92 -9.63 -4.62
N THR A 94 -19.94 -9.00 -4.01
CA THR A 94 -20.37 -7.63 -4.36
C THR A 94 -19.43 -6.62 -3.70
N TYR A 95 -18.57 -5.98 -4.49
CA TYR A 95 -17.52 -5.06 -4.03
C TYR A 95 -17.38 -3.85 -4.98
N PRO A 96 -17.56 -2.61 -4.50
CA PRO A 96 -17.47 -1.41 -5.35
C PRO A 96 -16.11 -1.25 -6.06
N SER A 97 -15.00 -1.47 -5.33
CA SER A 97 -13.61 -1.30 -5.79
C SER A 97 -13.31 -1.94 -7.17
N TRP A 98 -14.05 -2.98 -7.54
CA TRP A 98 -13.93 -3.66 -8.84
C TRP A 98 -14.28 -2.76 -10.05
N ASP A 99 -14.92 -1.59 -9.86
CA ASP A 99 -15.12 -0.57 -10.92
C ASP A 99 -13.78 -0.02 -11.45
N ALA A 100 -12.71 -0.09 -10.65
CA ALA A 100 -11.36 0.25 -11.10
C ALA A 100 -10.84 -0.70 -12.19
N TYR A 101 -11.21 -2.00 -12.11
CA TYR A 101 -10.66 -3.09 -12.91
C TYR A 101 -11.71 -4.15 -13.30
N PRO A 102 -12.80 -3.78 -14.01
CA PRO A 102 -13.96 -4.66 -14.24
C PRO A 102 -13.67 -5.90 -15.11
N GLU A 103 -12.53 -5.94 -15.81
CA GLU A 103 -12.11 -7.08 -16.63
C GLU A 103 -11.31 -8.16 -15.85
N TRP A 104 -10.98 -7.93 -14.58
CA TRP A 104 -10.18 -8.86 -13.78
C TRP A 104 -11.05 -9.94 -13.12
N GLU A 105 -10.60 -11.19 -13.14
CA GLU A 105 -11.34 -12.34 -12.57
C GLU A 105 -11.05 -12.60 -11.06
N ARG A 106 -10.06 -11.91 -10.49
CA ARG A 106 -9.63 -12.08 -9.08
C ARG A 106 -9.39 -10.75 -8.39
N MET A 107 -9.76 -10.72 -7.10
CA MET A 107 -9.48 -9.63 -6.17
C MET A 107 -9.10 -10.20 -4.80
N MET A 108 -8.12 -9.59 -4.15
CA MET A 108 -7.66 -9.92 -2.79
C MET A 108 -7.66 -8.65 -1.95
N PRO A 109 -8.48 -8.54 -0.89
CA PRO A 109 -8.40 -7.42 0.03
C PRO A 109 -7.12 -7.51 0.86
N ILE A 110 -6.49 -6.36 1.08
CA ILE A 110 -5.30 -6.18 1.92
C ILE A 110 -5.67 -5.14 2.98
N TYR A 111 -5.63 -5.56 4.24
CA TYR A 111 -6.03 -4.74 5.38
C TYR A 111 -4.78 -4.08 5.98
N VAL A 112 -4.64 -2.77 5.78
CA VAL A 112 -3.48 -1.98 6.24
C VAL A 112 -3.88 -1.18 7.47
N THR A 113 -3.30 -1.51 8.62
CA THR A 113 -3.62 -0.92 9.92
C THR A 113 -2.57 0.09 10.33
N ASN A 114 -3.00 1.30 10.68
CA ASN A 114 -2.17 2.31 11.33
C ASN A 114 -2.42 2.29 12.85
N SER A 115 -1.50 1.67 13.58
CA SER A 115 -1.52 1.60 15.05
C SER A 115 -0.89 2.81 15.75
N GLY A 116 -0.43 3.79 14.97
CA GLY A 116 0.08 5.08 15.42
C GLY A 116 -1.01 6.09 15.79
N LEU A 117 -0.58 7.29 16.20
CA LEU A 117 -1.46 8.34 16.75
C LEU A 117 -1.73 9.52 15.80
N GLU A 118 -1.11 9.54 14.62
CA GLU A 118 -1.27 10.60 13.60
C GLU A 118 -1.63 9.99 12.24
N THR A 119 -2.35 10.75 11.41
CA THR A 119 -2.67 10.35 10.03
C THR A 119 -1.40 10.40 9.19
N ILE A 120 -1.03 9.26 8.58
CA ILE A 120 0.07 9.23 7.61
C ILE A 120 -0.51 9.42 6.20
N ASN A 121 0.17 10.21 5.37
CA ASN A 121 -0.28 10.58 4.02
C ASN A 121 0.78 10.08 3.02
N ASP A 122 0.35 9.67 1.82
CA ASP A 122 1.21 9.15 0.75
C ASP A 122 2.18 8.03 1.20
N TYR A 123 1.75 7.20 2.17
CA TYR A 123 2.57 6.10 2.73
C TYR A 123 2.89 5.07 1.65
N VAL A 124 4.13 4.58 1.60
CA VAL A 124 4.57 3.58 0.61
C VAL A 124 4.82 2.26 1.31
N ILE A 125 3.87 1.35 1.21
CA ILE A 125 3.97 0.03 1.82
C ILE A 125 4.71 -0.93 0.87
N ASP A 126 5.65 -1.71 1.39
CA ASP A 126 6.30 -2.80 0.65
C ASP A 126 5.56 -4.11 0.93
N ILE A 127 5.18 -4.84 -0.13
CA ILE A 127 4.29 -6.00 -0.08
C ILE A 127 4.88 -7.14 -0.91
N THR A 128 5.45 -8.14 -0.24
CA THR A 128 5.79 -9.43 -0.88
C THR A 128 4.52 -10.20 -1.24
N ILE A 129 4.30 -10.44 -2.53
CA ILE A 129 3.18 -11.22 -3.06
C ILE A 129 3.69 -12.59 -3.48
N SER A 130 3.02 -13.66 -3.05
CA SER A 130 3.31 -15.03 -3.51
C SER A 130 2.59 -15.32 -4.84
N TYR A 131 3.25 -16.03 -5.74
CA TYR A 131 2.70 -16.42 -7.04
C TYR A 131 1.50 -17.38 -6.90
N ASP A 132 0.35 -17.00 -7.45
CA ASP A 132 -0.74 -17.94 -7.76
C ASP A 132 -0.72 -18.33 -9.25
N SER A 133 -1.13 -19.57 -9.54
CA SER A 133 -1.33 -20.10 -10.90
C SER A 133 -2.31 -19.32 -11.79
N ASP A 134 -3.15 -18.48 -11.21
CA ASP A 134 -4.07 -17.57 -11.92
C ASP A 134 -3.38 -16.23 -12.34
N MET A 135 -2.17 -15.93 -11.86
CA MET A 135 -1.37 -14.74 -12.23
C MET A 135 -0.46 -14.99 -13.46
N GLN A 136 -0.06 -13.93 -14.15
CA GLN A 136 1.04 -13.99 -15.12
C GLN A 136 2.39 -14.27 -14.41
N TYR A 137 3.32 -14.95 -15.08
CA TYR A 137 4.57 -15.46 -14.48
C TYR A 137 5.54 -14.34 -14.04
N ASP A 138 5.40 -13.20 -14.72
CA ASP A 138 6.07 -11.90 -14.56
C ASP A 138 5.26 -10.93 -13.68
N PHE A 139 4.06 -11.32 -13.21
CA PHE A 139 3.15 -10.52 -12.39
C PHE A 139 2.58 -9.25 -13.06
N ASP A 140 2.79 -9.07 -14.37
CA ASP A 140 2.30 -7.95 -15.20
C ASP A 140 0.80 -7.64 -15.06
N ASP A 141 -0.03 -8.60 -14.65
CA ASP A 141 -1.47 -8.41 -14.46
C ASP A 141 -1.91 -7.93 -13.07
N ILE A 142 -0.98 -7.73 -12.12
CA ILE A 142 -1.30 -7.20 -10.78
C ILE A 142 -1.70 -5.73 -10.85
N ARG A 143 -2.78 -5.35 -10.15
CA ARG A 143 -3.26 -3.97 -10.00
C ARG A 143 -3.71 -3.68 -8.57
N PHE A 144 -3.79 -2.40 -8.19
CA PHE A 144 -4.26 -1.97 -6.86
C PHE A 144 -5.28 -0.84 -6.96
N ALA A 145 -6.33 -0.90 -6.14
CA ALA A 145 -7.26 0.21 -5.91
C ALA A 145 -7.63 0.33 -4.42
N ASP A 146 -8.18 1.47 -4.01
CA ASP A 146 -8.82 1.64 -2.71
C ASP A 146 -10.30 1.19 -2.71
N GLU A 147 -10.97 1.32 -1.57
CA GLU A 147 -12.38 0.95 -1.39
C GLU A 147 -13.38 1.82 -2.18
N ASP A 148 -13.01 3.07 -2.48
CA ASP A 148 -13.79 3.99 -3.33
C ASP A 148 -13.53 3.77 -4.84
N SER A 149 -12.74 2.76 -5.20
CA SER A 149 -12.39 2.36 -6.59
C SER A 149 -11.38 3.29 -7.30
N TYR A 150 -10.56 4.04 -6.56
CA TYR A 150 -9.46 4.79 -7.15
C TYR A 150 -8.21 3.91 -7.33
N PRO A 151 -7.64 3.81 -8.55
CA PRO A 151 -6.35 3.18 -8.79
C PRO A 151 -5.23 3.78 -7.94
N LEU A 152 -4.43 2.92 -7.32
CA LEU A 152 -3.26 3.30 -6.53
C LEU A 152 -1.98 3.24 -7.36
N THR A 153 -1.07 4.18 -7.14
CA THR A 153 0.29 4.14 -7.72
C THR A 153 1.07 3.00 -7.07
N TYR A 154 1.70 2.16 -7.88
CA TYR A 154 2.57 1.08 -7.42
C TYR A 154 3.82 0.97 -8.30
N TRP A 155 4.84 0.28 -7.78
CA TRP A 155 6.04 -0.08 -8.53
C TRP A 155 6.35 -1.56 -8.31
N MET A 156 6.61 -2.26 -9.41
CA MET A 156 7.04 -3.66 -9.42
C MET A 156 8.51 -3.71 -9.04
N GLY A 157 8.82 -4.44 -7.97
CA GLY A 157 10.17 -4.65 -7.48
C GLY A 157 10.67 -6.07 -7.71
N GLU A 158 11.50 -6.53 -6.78
CA GLU A 158 12.39 -7.66 -7.03
C GLU A 158 11.60 -8.97 -7.20
N MET A 159 11.80 -9.62 -8.35
CA MET A 159 10.98 -10.74 -8.80
C MET A 159 11.74 -12.06 -8.72
N THR A 160 11.24 -12.99 -7.89
CA THR A 160 11.52 -14.43 -8.05
C THR A 160 10.42 -15.03 -8.91
N GLY A 161 10.56 -14.97 -10.24
CA GLY A 161 9.50 -15.30 -11.20
C GLY A 161 8.89 -16.68 -10.99
N GLY A 162 7.56 -16.74 -10.89
CA GLY A 162 6.82 -17.96 -10.53
C GLY A 162 6.90 -18.38 -9.06
N VAL A 163 7.40 -17.52 -8.16
CA VAL A 163 7.46 -17.72 -6.70
C VAL A 163 6.93 -16.50 -5.95
N SER A 164 7.50 -15.32 -6.18
CA SER A 164 7.08 -14.07 -5.53
C SER A 164 7.57 -12.81 -6.26
N ILE A 165 6.95 -11.68 -5.95
CA ILE A 165 7.40 -10.32 -6.30
C ILE A 165 7.19 -9.38 -5.11
N ASP A 166 8.14 -8.48 -4.88
CA ASP A 166 7.98 -7.40 -3.89
C ASP A 166 7.40 -6.15 -4.57
N MET A 167 6.33 -5.57 -4.01
CA MET A 167 5.58 -4.46 -4.60
C MET A 167 5.54 -3.26 -3.66
N LEU A 168 6.03 -2.11 -4.11
CA LEU A 168 5.78 -0.85 -3.43
C LEU A 168 4.41 -0.31 -3.85
N VAL A 169 3.54 0.04 -2.90
CA VAL A 169 2.20 0.60 -3.16
C VAL A 169 2.00 1.89 -2.36
N ARG A 170 1.63 2.99 -3.03
CA ARG A 170 1.31 4.28 -2.38
C ARG A 170 -0.15 4.31 -1.93
N ILE A 171 -0.37 4.51 -0.63
CA ILE A 171 -1.69 4.69 -0.01
C ILE A 171 -1.86 6.18 0.36
N PRO A 172 -2.85 6.90 -0.21
CA PRO A 172 -2.99 8.34 -0.01
C PRO A 172 -3.19 8.79 1.43
N GLU A 173 -4.00 8.06 2.23
CA GLU A 173 -4.28 8.38 3.63
C GLU A 173 -4.42 7.10 4.47
N LEU A 174 -3.74 7.07 5.63
CA LEU A 174 -3.84 6.03 6.66
C LEU A 174 -4.25 6.69 8.00
N PRO A 175 -5.55 6.70 8.36
CA PRO A 175 -6.04 7.30 9.60
C PRO A 175 -5.54 6.57 10.86
N PRO A 176 -5.29 7.28 11.99
CA PRO A 176 -4.69 6.69 13.18
C PRO A 176 -5.68 5.84 13.99
N GLN A 177 -5.20 4.69 14.49
CA GLN A 177 -5.99 3.65 15.18
C GLN A 177 -7.05 2.97 14.29
N GLU A 178 -6.93 3.06 12.96
CA GLU A 178 -7.88 2.51 12.00
C GLU A 178 -7.20 1.56 11.00
N THR A 179 -8.02 0.83 10.22
CA THR A 179 -7.58 -0.11 9.19
C THR A 179 -8.17 0.30 7.86
N THR A 180 -7.33 0.76 6.93
CA THR A 180 -7.69 1.03 5.53
C THR A 180 -7.68 -0.28 4.75
N THR A 181 -8.71 -0.54 3.93
CA THR A 181 -8.70 -1.66 2.98
C THR A 181 -8.25 -1.16 1.61
N ILE A 182 -7.21 -1.80 1.05
CA ILE A 182 -6.88 -1.71 -0.37
C ILE A 182 -7.13 -3.06 -1.03
N TYR A 183 -7.30 -3.08 -2.34
CA TYR A 183 -7.68 -4.28 -3.09
C TYR A 183 -6.66 -4.54 -4.20
N MET A 184 -6.06 -5.74 -4.18
CA MET A 184 -5.15 -6.24 -5.20
C MET A 184 -5.93 -7.08 -6.21
N PHE A 185 -5.79 -6.81 -7.50
CA PHE A 185 -6.47 -7.52 -8.58
C PHE A 185 -5.47 -8.29 -9.43
N TYR A 186 -5.84 -9.49 -9.87
CA TYR A 186 -5.06 -10.32 -10.81
C TYR A 186 -5.99 -11.18 -11.69
N LYS A 187 -5.41 -12.09 -12.48
CA LYS A 187 -6.07 -12.91 -13.49
C LYS A 187 -6.62 -12.10 -14.66
N ASN A 188 -5.74 -11.33 -15.30
CA ASN A 188 -5.98 -10.74 -16.62
C ASN A 188 -4.79 -10.99 -17.58
N PRO A 189 -4.78 -12.11 -18.33
CA PRO A 189 -3.65 -12.52 -19.19
C PRO A 189 -3.58 -11.75 -20.52
N SER A 190 -4.09 -10.52 -20.57
CA SER A 190 -4.16 -9.68 -21.78
C SER A 190 -3.48 -8.31 -21.62
N VAL A 191 -2.85 -8.04 -20.48
CA VAL A 191 -2.21 -6.75 -20.15
C VAL A 191 -0.70 -6.91 -19.93
N SER A 192 0.03 -5.81 -20.10
CA SER A 192 1.36 -5.62 -19.52
C SER A 192 1.25 -5.02 -18.12
N ASP A 193 2.38 -4.81 -17.45
CA ASP A 193 2.52 -3.97 -16.26
C ASP A 193 1.97 -2.52 -16.44
N LEU A 194 1.87 -1.82 -15.30
CA LEU A 194 1.79 -0.35 -15.21
C LEU A 194 2.64 0.15 -14.03
N SER A 195 3.89 -0.31 -13.92
CA SER A 195 4.85 0.09 -12.88
C SER A 195 5.19 1.58 -12.98
N ASP A 196 5.23 2.30 -11.86
CA ASP A 196 5.38 3.77 -11.83
C ASP A 196 6.52 4.23 -10.90
N ASP A 197 7.67 4.57 -11.51
CA ASP A 197 8.85 5.17 -10.89
C ASP A 197 8.54 6.43 -10.03
N THR A 198 7.41 7.11 -10.23
CA THR A 198 7.02 8.26 -9.39
C THR A 198 6.62 7.85 -7.96
N ILE A 199 6.64 6.56 -7.63
CA ILE A 199 6.66 6.11 -6.24
C ILE A 199 7.92 6.58 -5.50
N PHE A 200 9.04 6.76 -6.21
CA PHE A 200 10.30 7.31 -5.70
C PHE A 200 10.30 8.84 -5.87
N THR A 201 9.79 9.54 -4.87
CA THR A 201 9.96 10.99 -4.73
C THR A 201 11.32 11.30 -4.09
N TRP A 202 11.83 12.51 -4.32
CA TRP A 202 13.09 12.99 -3.76
C TRP A 202 12.87 14.31 -3.02
N SER A 203 13.60 14.53 -1.94
CA SER A 203 13.54 15.78 -1.17
C SER A 203 14.91 16.10 -0.60
N GLU A 204 15.30 17.36 -0.74
CA GLU A 204 16.52 17.92 -0.18
C GLU A 204 16.25 18.51 1.21
N ILE A 205 17.15 18.26 2.16
CA ILE A 205 17.04 18.77 3.54
C ILE A 205 17.83 20.09 3.71
N THR A 206 18.86 20.34 2.89
CA THR A 206 19.79 21.49 2.99
C THR A 206 19.24 22.81 2.43
N GLY A 207 18.67 22.80 1.22
CA GLY A 207 17.91 23.88 0.58
C GLY A 207 18.71 24.83 -0.34
N ASP A 208 19.89 25.28 0.11
CA ASP A 208 20.95 25.87 -0.73
C ASP A 208 22.22 25.04 -0.44
N ASP A 209 23.08 24.77 -1.42
CA ASP A 209 24.19 23.80 -1.27
C ASP A 209 25.10 24.10 -0.05
N LEU A 210 25.13 23.15 0.88
CA LEU A 210 25.79 23.26 2.18
C LEU A 210 27.30 23.41 2.00
N ARG A 211 27.87 24.47 2.57
CA ARG A 211 29.31 24.72 2.51
C ARG A 211 30.07 23.92 3.56
N LEU A 212 30.95 23.04 3.09
CA LEU A 212 31.67 22.07 3.92
C LEU A 212 33.12 22.48 4.25
N SER A 213 33.75 23.40 3.50
CA SER A 213 35.13 23.89 3.73
C SER A 213 35.22 25.43 3.85
N TRP A 214 36.13 25.96 4.68
CA TRP A 214 36.32 27.41 4.88
C TRP A 214 37.73 27.90 4.51
N THR A 215 38.01 27.78 3.21
CA THR A 215 39.20 28.24 2.50
C THR A 215 39.55 29.73 2.70
N LEU A 216 40.85 30.06 2.68
CA LEU A 216 41.33 31.42 2.49
C LEU A 216 41.26 31.81 1.00
N GLN A 217 41.19 33.10 0.66
CA GLN A 217 41.16 33.58 -0.75
C GLN A 217 42.38 33.14 -1.61
N THR A 218 43.41 32.56 -1.01
CA THR A 218 44.63 32.08 -1.67
C THR A 218 44.81 30.56 -1.65
N GLU A 219 43.83 29.82 -1.12
CA GLU A 219 43.88 28.38 -0.88
C GLU A 219 42.55 27.76 -1.33
N GLY A 220 42.55 26.68 -2.10
CA GLY A 220 41.33 25.95 -2.48
C GLY A 220 41.17 24.64 -1.74
N ALA A 221 40.04 23.99 -1.94
CA ALA A 221 39.70 22.69 -1.38
C ALA A 221 39.23 21.73 -2.48
N TRP A 222 39.74 20.49 -2.45
CA TRP A 222 39.61 19.48 -3.51
C TRP A 222 39.50 18.06 -2.95
N ASP A 223 39.20 17.08 -3.81
CA ASP A 223 39.15 15.64 -3.55
C ASP A 223 38.36 15.24 -2.27
N PRO A 224 37.03 15.41 -2.22
CA PRO A 224 36.22 15.06 -1.05
C PRO A 224 35.94 13.54 -0.93
N ASP A 225 36.07 12.99 0.27
CA ASP A 225 35.51 11.68 0.64
C ASP A 225 34.62 11.78 1.88
N VAL A 226 33.64 10.89 1.97
CA VAL A 226 32.53 10.94 2.93
C VAL A 226 32.26 9.58 3.57
N ALA A 227 31.96 9.59 4.88
CA ALA A 227 31.54 8.39 5.60
C ALA A 227 30.42 8.70 6.61
N TYR A 228 29.68 7.67 7.00
CA TYR A 228 28.68 7.73 8.07
C TYR A 228 29.07 6.77 9.22
N GLY A 229 28.73 7.14 10.45
CA GLY A 229 28.96 6.32 11.64
C GLY A 229 28.72 7.09 12.94
N ALA A 230 28.33 6.39 14.01
CA ALA A 230 28.10 6.99 15.34
C ALA A 230 27.15 8.20 15.36
N ASP A 231 26.06 8.15 14.59
CA ASP A 231 25.07 9.24 14.43
C ASP A 231 25.73 10.55 13.91
N LYS A 232 26.71 10.39 13.01
CA LYS A 232 27.47 11.44 12.32
C LYS A 232 27.76 11.08 10.86
N PHE A 233 27.61 12.06 9.99
CA PHE A 233 28.40 12.11 8.75
C PHE A 233 29.77 12.73 9.04
N ILE A 234 30.78 12.37 8.26
CA ILE A 234 32.09 13.01 8.20
C ILE A 234 32.49 13.22 6.74
N VAL A 235 33.10 14.36 6.44
CA VAL A 235 33.68 14.69 5.14
C VAL A 235 35.13 15.11 5.32
N ALA A 236 36.05 14.57 4.52
CA ALA A 236 37.45 14.97 4.50
C ALA A 236 37.85 15.43 3.10
N TRP A 237 38.77 16.39 3.02
CA TRP A 237 39.19 17.04 1.77
C TRP A 237 40.66 17.47 1.85
N GLU A 238 41.33 17.63 0.71
CA GLU A 238 42.62 18.32 0.68
C GLU A 238 42.44 19.84 0.55
N GLU A 239 43.24 20.62 1.28
CA GLU A 239 43.15 22.07 1.24
C GLU A 239 44.51 22.75 1.20
N GLY A 240 44.67 23.75 0.33
CA GLY A 240 45.84 24.63 0.35
C GLY A 240 46.11 25.41 -0.94
N ALA A 241 47.34 25.86 -1.10
CA ALA A 241 47.69 26.87 -2.10
C ALA A 241 47.89 26.29 -3.50
N GLY A 242 47.24 26.87 -4.52
CA GLY A 242 47.44 26.55 -5.93
C GLY A 242 46.12 26.50 -6.72
N PRO A 243 46.17 26.15 -8.02
CA PRO A 243 45.06 25.46 -8.67
C PRO A 243 44.99 24.00 -8.17
N GLY A 244 43.83 23.34 -8.29
CA GLY A 244 43.65 21.93 -7.93
C GLY A 244 44.64 21.02 -8.67
N TYR A 245 44.62 21.07 -10.00
CA TYR A 245 45.45 20.21 -10.83
C TYR A 245 46.60 20.96 -11.55
N SER A 246 47.64 20.21 -11.91
CA SER A 246 48.60 20.61 -12.94
C SER A 246 49.24 19.40 -13.62
N SER A 247 49.30 19.43 -14.96
CA SER A 247 49.67 18.29 -15.81
C SER A 247 51.14 17.83 -15.74
N ASP A 248 51.97 18.48 -14.93
CA ASP A 248 53.31 18.00 -14.59
C ASP A 248 53.47 17.71 -13.08
N GLN A 249 52.39 17.65 -12.30
CA GLN A 249 52.38 17.43 -10.85
C GLN A 249 53.20 18.48 -10.07
N THR A 250 53.19 19.73 -10.52
CA THR A 250 53.77 20.87 -9.77
C THR A 250 52.93 21.32 -8.57
N HIS A 251 51.63 20.99 -8.53
CA HIS A 251 50.79 21.21 -7.34
C HIS A 251 51.37 20.49 -6.12
N ARG A 252 51.92 19.28 -6.28
CA ARG A 252 52.64 18.48 -5.26
C ARG A 252 53.93 19.12 -4.69
N LEU A 253 54.21 20.39 -5.00
CA LEU A 253 55.29 21.21 -4.44
C LEU A 253 54.77 22.44 -3.68
N LEU A 254 53.45 22.63 -3.62
CA LEU A 254 52.75 23.70 -2.92
C LEU A 254 52.17 23.18 -1.60
N LYS A 255 52.02 24.07 -0.61
CA LYS A 255 51.50 23.70 0.70
C LYS A 255 50.03 23.26 0.62
N ARG A 256 49.74 22.00 0.95
CA ARG A 256 48.39 21.46 1.20
C ARG A 256 48.32 20.58 2.45
N GLN A 257 47.14 20.41 3.01
CA GLN A 257 46.86 19.57 4.17
C GLN A 257 45.46 18.96 4.10
N ILE A 258 45.28 17.74 4.60
CA ILE A 258 43.95 17.13 4.72
C ILE A 258 43.21 17.77 5.89
N ARG A 259 42.01 18.28 5.62
CA ARG A 259 41.05 18.75 6.61
C ARG A 259 39.82 17.84 6.68
N THR A 260 38.99 18.03 7.71
CA THR A 260 37.69 17.39 7.83
C THR A 260 36.70 18.23 8.63
N ARG A 261 35.42 17.83 8.54
CA ARG A 261 34.29 18.29 9.33
C ARG A 261 33.37 17.11 9.59
N LEU A 262 32.84 17.00 10.80
CA LEU A 262 31.72 16.12 11.10
C LEU A 262 30.42 16.91 10.92
N LEU A 263 29.32 16.21 10.67
CA LEU A 263 27.96 16.76 10.68
C LEU A 263 27.10 15.88 11.60
N ASP A 264 25.86 16.25 11.89
CA ASP A 264 25.00 15.44 12.76
C ASP A 264 24.41 14.19 12.06
N THR A 265 23.40 13.56 12.68
CA THR A 265 22.80 12.33 12.16
C THR A 265 21.90 12.55 10.95
N ASN A 266 21.54 13.80 10.64
CA ASN A 266 20.87 14.15 9.40
C ASN A 266 21.88 14.65 8.36
N GLY A 267 23.00 15.23 8.82
CA GLY A 267 23.99 15.91 7.99
C GLY A 267 23.87 17.43 8.03
N GLU A 268 22.93 17.99 8.79
CA GLU A 268 22.54 19.41 8.74
C GLU A 268 23.55 20.35 9.41
N ASN A 269 24.14 19.91 10.54
CA ASN A 269 24.86 20.78 11.45
C ASN A 269 26.38 20.49 11.49
N PRO A 270 27.20 21.23 10.71
CA PRO A 270 28.66 21.33 10.80
C PRO A 270 29.27 21.35 12.21
N ILE A 271 30.27 20.49 12.43
CA ILE A 271 31.09 20.40 13.65
C ILE A 271 32.58 20.29 13.26
N PRO A 272 33.43 21.26 13.64
CA PRO A 272 33.10 22.53 14.28
C PRO A 272 32.33 23.50 13.36
N ASP A 273 31.67 24.46 14.01
CA ASP A 273 31.01 25.61 13.39
C ASP A 273 31.97 26.47 12.54
N TYR A 274 31.41 27.28 11.64
CA TYR A 274 32.13 28.35 10.94
C TYR A 274 32.92 29.26 11.92
N PRO A 275 34.19 29.62 11.63
CA PRO A 275 34.97 29.35 10.42
C PRO A 275 36.02 28.22 10.59
N ASP A 276 35.95 27.46 11.67
CA ASP A 276 37.01 26.53 12.05
C ASP A 276 36.81 25.17 11.36
N ASP A 277 37.88 24.45 11.03
CA ASP A 277 37.86 23.08 10.46
C ASP A 277 38.85 22.18 11.24
N ILE A 278 38.85 20.86 10.99
CA ILE A 278 39.72 19.89 11.69
C ILE A 278 40.91 19.51 10.81
N ASP A 279 42.12 19.93 11.16
CA ASP A 279 43.37 19.49 10.52
C ASP A 279 43.66 17.99 10.82
N ILE A 280 43.44 17.10 9.85
CA ILE A 280 43.85 15.68 9.95
C ILE A 280 45.37 15.56 9.74
N SER A 281 45.88 16.28 8.73
CA SER A 281 47.31 16.30 8.40
C SER A 281 47.90 17.66 8.73
N THR A 282 49.12 17.70 9.30
CA THR A 282 49.72 18.94 9.81
C THR A 282 50.87 19.38 8.92
N ALA A 283 50.67 20.44 8.14
CA ALA A 283 51.67 20.94 7.21
C ALA A 283 52.93 21.44 7.91
N SER A 284 53.99 20.63 7.84
CA SER A 284 55.25 20.84 8.58
C SER A 284 56.22 21.80 7.90
N THR A 285 56.02 22.12 6.62
CA THR A 285 56.85 23.01 5.80
C THR A 285 56.03 23.69 4.69
N ASP A 286 56.60 24.72 4.05
CA ASP A 286 55.97 25.42 2.89
C ASP A 286 55.85 24.55 1.62
N PHE A 287 56.40 23.33 1.64
CA PHE A 287 56.40 22.34 0.55
C PHE A 287 55.88 20.97 1.01
N TYR A 288 55.19 20.93 2.15
CA TYR A 288 54.41 19.77 2.58
C TYR A 288 53.11 19.74 1.79
N HIS A 289 52.80 18.62 1.17
CA HIS A 289 51.59 18.43 0.39
C HIS A 289 50.86 17.18 0.89
N ALA A 290 49.54 17.24 0.92
CA ALA A 290 48.70 16.09 1.20
C ALA A 290 47.40 16.20 0.40
N GLU A 291 47.02 15.10 -0.25
CA GLU A 291 46.01 14.98 -1.31
C GLU A 291 45.25 13.64 -1.16
N ASN A 292 44.15 13.44 -1.89
CA ASN A 292 43.40 12.17 -2.00
C ASN A 292 43.11 11.48 -0.64
N PRO A 293 42.22 12.02 0.20
CA PRO A 293 41.75 11.35 1.41
C PRO A 293 40.81 10.17 1.08
N SER A 294 40.77 9.16 1.96
CA SER A 294 39.68 8.18 1.99
C SER A 294 39.33 7.75 3.42
N ILE A 295 38.07 7.44 3.73
CA ILE A 295 37.49 7.28 5.07
C ILE A 295 36.71 5.97 5.20
N ALA A 296 36.90 5.27 6.32
CA ALA A 296 35.98 4.21 6.77
C ALA A 296 35.68 4.35 8.28
N TYR A 297 34.50 3.88 8.72
CA TYR A 297 34.10 3.89 10.13
C TYR A 297 34.23 2.50 10.78
N SER A 298 34.75 2.43 12.01
CA SER A 298 34.76 1.25 12.86
C SER A 298 33.79 1.42 14.02
N GLU A 299 32.78 0.56 14.10
CA GLU A 299 31.82 0.55 15.19
C GLU A 299 32.45 0.14 16.52
N ASP A 300 33.27 -0.93 16.52
CA ASP A 300 33.83 -1.55 17.71
C ASP A 300 34.79 -0.63 18.48
N SER A 301 35.55 0.21 17.76
CA SER A 301 36.36 1.26 18.38
C SER A 301 35.64 2.60 18.52
N ASN A 302 34.51 2.76 17.82
CA ASN A 302 33.80 4.02 17.62
C ASN A 302 34.72 5.12 17.05
N LYS A 303 35.35 4.85 15.90
CA LYS A 303 36.31 5.75 15.23
C LYS A 303 36.25 5.66 13.71
N PHE A 304 36.47 6.79 13.04
CA PHE A 304 36.80 6.81 11.61
C PHE A 304 38.31 6.62 11.42
N LEU A 305 38.73 5.85 10.42
CA LEU A 305 40.10 5.82 9.90
C LEU A 305 40.11 6.62 8.60
N VAL A 306 40.90 7.70 8.58
CA VAL A 306 41.18 8.46 7.34
C VAL A 306 42.57 8.11 6.86
N VAL A 307 42.70 7.70 5.60
CA VAL A 307 43.95 7.49 4.87
C VAL A 307 44.16 8.62 3.87
N TRP A 308 45.41 8.94 3.49
CA TRP A 308 45.70 9.99 2.49
C TRP A 308 47.11 9.90 1.89
N GLU A 309 47.34 10.57 0.76
CA GLU A 309 48.67 10.76 0.16
C GLU A 309 49.45 11.88 0.86
N GLU A 310 50.70 11.64 1.27
CA GLU A 310 51.58 12.68 1.85
C GLU A 310 52.90 12.78 1.07
N ASN A 311 53.24 13.98 0.61
CA ASN A 311 54.59 14.34 0.16
C ASN A 311 55.20 15.39 1.10
N PRO A 312 56.12 14.99 2.00
CA PRO A 312 56.77 15.91 2.94
C PRO A 312 58.03 16.59 2.35
N THR A 313 58.22 16.62 1.03
CA THR A 313 59.50 17.04 0.41
C THR A 313 59.37 17.88 -0.86
N ILE A 314 60.45 18.59 -1.22
CA ILE A 314 60.61 19.33 -2.48
C ILE A 314 60.66 18.46 -3.75
N SER A 315 60.28 17.19 -3.70
CA SER A 315 60.23 16.27 -4.84
C SER A 315 58.82 15.72 -4.99
N ARG A 316 58.11 16.15 -6.03
CA ARG A 316 56.71 15.77 -6.35
C ARG A 316 56.41 14.26 -6.46
N TYR A 317 57.46 13.42 -6.53
CA TYR A 317 57.34 11.96 -6.61
C TYR A 317 57.63 11.26 -5.27
N ALA A 318 57.94 12.01 -4.21
CA ALA A 318 58.19 11.48 -2.86
C ALA A 318 56.89 11.31 -2.05
N VAL A 319 55.85 10.78 -2.71
CA VAL A 319 54.53 10.57 -2.13
C VAL A 319 54.49 9.23 -1.41
N GLY A 320 54.07 9.24 -0.15
CA GLY A 320 53.72 8.04 0.61
C GLY A 320 52.24 8.06 0.98
N VAL A 321 51.78 7.01 1.68
CA VAL A 321 50.42 6.96 2.23
C VAL A 321 50.48 7.02 3.75
N LYS A 322 49.67 7.89 4.34
CA LYS A 322 49.47 8.05 5.78
C LYS A 322 48.05 7.62 6.18
N ALA A 323 47.83 7.49 7.48
CA ALA A 323 46.50 7.38 8.05
C ALA A 323 46.43 7.93 9.47
N ALA A 324 45.24 8.30 9.94
CA ALA A 324 44.96 8.73 11.31
C ALA A 324 43.52 8.35 11.71
N LEU A 325 43.31 8.15 13.01
CA LEU A 325 41.99 7.86 13.58
C LEU A 325 41.30 9.12 14.09
N ILE A 326 39.97 9.16 13.97
CA ILE A 326 39.14 10.31 14.30
C ILE A 326 37.98 9.93 15.23
N THR A 327 37.86 10.77 16.25
CA THR A 327 36.78 10.96 17.21
C THR A 327 35.40 11.38 16.69
N PRO A 328 34.26 10.67 16.87
CA PRO A 328 32.94 11.32 16.72
C PRO A 328 32.71 12.46 17.71
N ALA A 329 33.47 12.47 18.83
CA ALA A 329 33.55 13.58 19.78
C ALA A 329 34.73 14.55 19.51
N GLY A 330 35.37 14.45 18.33
CA GLY A 330 36.58 15.20 17.96
C GLY A 330 37.90 14.49 18.32
N PHE A 331 38.99 15.07 17.81
CA PHE A 331 40.39 14.57 17.75
C PHE A 331 40.85 13.47 18.74
N ASP A 332 41.34 12.35 18.18
CA ASP A 332 42.29 11.42 18.81
C ASP A 332 43.56 11.30 17.93
N TYR A 333 44.24 12.43 17.73
CA TYR A 333 45.28 12.59 16.71
C TYR A 333 46.55 11.76 17.01
N SER A 334 46.85 10.80 16.14
CA SER A 334 48.16 10.15 16.04
C SER A 334 48.39 9.54 14.65
N PRO A 335 48.77 10.34 13.62
CA PRO A 335 49.05 9.82 12.29
C PRO A 335 50.16 8.76 12.25
N PHE A 336 50.01 7.77 11.38
CA PHE A 336 50.96 6.68 11.14
C PHE A 336 51.17 6.45 9.63
N THR A 337 52.30 5.83 9.27
CA THR A 337 52.58 5.48 7.87
C THR A 337 51.90 4.16 7.47
N ILE A 338 51.23 4.17 6.32
CA ILE A 338 50.83 2.99 5.56
C ILE A 338 51.96 2.58 4.61
N CYS A 339 52.45 3.53 3.79
CA CYS A 339 53.50 3.30 2.78
C CYS A 339 54.50 4.47 2.72
N GLU A 340 55.81 4.20 2.70
CA GLU A 340 56.86 5.20 2.42
C GLU A 340 57.27 5.11 0.93
N PRO A 341 57.54 6.24 0.24
CA PRO A 341 58.08 6.23 -1.12
C PRO A 341 59.45 5.57 -1.18
N ILE A 342 59.73 4.84 -2.26
CA ILE A 342 61.06 4.23 -2.47
C ILE A 342 62.00 5.29 -3.04
N TYR A 343 63.12 5.57 -2.36
CA TYR A 343 64.21 6.38 -2.94
C TYR A 343 65.29 5.48 -3.56
N SER A 344 65.42 5.51 -4.89
CA SER A 344 66.39 4.70 -5.64
C SER A 344 66.88 5.45 -6.88
N GLY A 345 68.13 5.23 -7.32
CA GLY A 345 68.63 5.83 -8.57
C GLY A 345 68.69 7.36 -8.63
N PHE A 346 68.59 8.05 -7.49
CA PHE A 346 68.34 9.50 -7.32
C PHE A 346 66.90 9.99 -7.62
N GLN A 347 65.96 9.06 -7.81
CA GLN A 347 64.53 9.31 -8.02
C GLN A 347 63.71 8.76 -6.84
N TYR A 348 62.50 9.29 -6.65
CA TYR A 348 61.49 8.70 -5.77
C TYR A 348 60.44 7.98 -6.62
N TYR A 349 59.93 6.87 -6.09
CA TYR A 349 58.86 6.06 -6.66
C TYR A 349 57.71 6.05 -5.63
N PRO A 350 56.52 6.57 -5.99
CA PRO A 350 55.47 6.92 -5.02
C PRO A 350 54.65 5.71 -4.53
N CYS A 351 53.95 5.92 -3.42
CA CYS A 351 52.70 5.24 -3.08
C CYS A 351 51.57 6.29 -3.19
N HIS A 352 50.45 5.98 -3.85
CA HIS A 352 49.35 6.91 -4.13
C HIS A 352 48.01 6.17 -4.29
N SER A 353 46.92 6.92 -4.52
CA SER A 353 45.55 6.42 -4.66
C SER A 353 45.14 5.45 -3.53
N PRO A 354 45.12 5.90 -2.26
CA PRO A 354 44.74 5.05 -1.14
C PRO A 354 43.20 4.98 -0.99
N CYS A 355 42.67 3.78 -0.75
CA CYS A 355 41.28 3.57 -0.39
C CYS A 355 41.20 2.67 0.85
N VAL A 356 40.14 2.83 1.66
CA VAL A 356 39.94 2.05 2.88
C VAL A 356 38.49 1.60 3.04
N SER A 357 38.29 0.37 3.50
CA SER A 357 36.98 -0.14 3.93
C SER A 357 37.10 -0.81 5.30
N TYR A 358 35.98 -0.99 6.00
CA TYR A 358 35.89 -1.61 7.32
C TYR A 358 34.85 -2.73 7.35
N ASP A 359 35.29 -3.91 7.80
CA ASP A 359 34.42 -5.04 8.11
C ASP A 359 34.11 -5.10 9.61
N GLN A 360 32.82 -5.21 9.94
CA GLN A 360 32.31 -5.38 11.29
C GLN A 360 32.58 -6.80 11.85
N GLN A 361 32.55 -7.85 11.02
CA GLN A 361 32.64 -9.24 11.49
C GLN A 361 34.05 -9.60 12.01
N SER A 362 35.10 -9.12 11.35
CA SER A 362 36.51 -9.43 11.68
C SER A 362 37.25 -8.34 12.44
N ASP A 363 36.59 -7.19 12.70
CA ASP A 363 37.11 -5.97 13.34
C ASP A 363 38.36 -5.41 12.63
N ARG A 364 38.21 -5.09 11.33
CA ARG A 364 39.35 -4.73 10.46
C ARG A 364 39.04 -3.64 9.46
N PHE A 365 39.93 -2.66 9.42
CA PHE A 365 40.15 -1.85 8.23
C PHE A 365 41.04 -2.61 7.24
N PHE A 366 40.70 -2.61 5.96
CA PHE A 366 41.62 -2.98 4.87
C PHE A 366 41.96 -1.73 4.07
N VAL A 367 43.24 -1.35 4.08
CA VAL A 367 43.75 -0.21 3.30
C VAL A 367 44.43 -0.77 2.05
N VAL A 368 44.00 -0.32 0.88
CA VAL A 368 44.63 -0.62 -0.43
C VAL A 368 45.24 0.65 -1.01
N TRP A 369 46.28 0.51 -1.83
CA TRP A 369 46.94 1.65 -2.48
C TRP A 369 47.73 1.22 -3.72
N THR A 370 47.91 2.15 -4.65
CA THR A 370 48.81 2.00 -5.79
C THR A 370 50.25 2.29 -5.35
N LYS A 371 51.23 1.53 -5.86
CA LYS A 371 52.63 1.79 -5.58
C LYS A 371 53.51 1.51 -6.78
N SER A 372 54.44 2.44 -7.04
CA SER A 372 55.45 2.26 -8.06
C SER A 372 56.66 1.45 -7.56
N ASP A 373 57.08 0.50 -8.39
CA ASP A 373 58.37 -0.19 -8.28
C ASP A 373 59.53 0.72 -8.77
N THR A 374 60.78 0.29 -8.58
CA THR A 374 62.00 0.97 -9.05
C THR A 374 62.15 1.16 -10.58
N SER A 375 61.17 0.79 -11.40
CA SER A 375 61.20 0.93 -12.86
C SER A 375 60.03 1.72 -13.45
N TRP A 376 59.11 2.25 -12.63
CA TRP A 376 57.83 2.85 -13.02
C TRP A 376 56.78 1.82 -13.56
N ASP A 377 56.96 0.53 -13.27
CA ASP A 377 55.81 -0.39 -13.09
C ASP A 377 54.97 0.11 -11.90
N TYR A 378 53.65 -0.03 -11.99
CA TYR A 378 52.71 0.29 -10.90
C TYR A 378 51.90 -0.95 -10.52
N ASP A 379 51.99 -1.31 -9.24
CA ASP A 379 51.36 -2.47 -8.62
C ASP A 379 50.27 -2.01 -7.62
N ILE A 380 49.25 -2.85 -7.39
CA ILE A 380 48.33 -2.66 -6.25
C ILE A 380 48.85 -3.45 -5.04
N TYR A 381 48.88 -2.81 -3.88
CA TYR A 381 49.13 -3.45 -2.59
C TYR A 381 47.99 -3.18 -1.61
N GLY A 382 47.88 -4.02 -0.59
CA GLY A 382 46.94 -3.80 0.52
C GLY A 382 47.48 -4.31 1.85
N LYS A 383 46.86 -3.87 2.95
CA LYS A 383 47.19 -4.34 4.30
C LYS A 383 46.05 -4.08 5.29
N PHE A 384 45.83 -5.05 6.17
CA PHE A 384 44.86 -4.94 7.26
C PHE A 384 45.39 -4.14 8.45
N TYR A 385 44.49 -3.43 9.12
CA TYR A 385 44.71 -2.73 10.37
C TYR A 385 43.55 -3.03 11.30
N GLY A 386 43.83 -3.40 12.55
CA GLY A 386 42.80 -3.43 13.59
C GLY A 386 42.30 -2.00 13.88
N PRO A 387 41.17 -1.83 14.55
CA PRO A 387 40.42 -0.56 14.56
C PRO A 387 41.15 0.56 15.31
N ASN A 388 42.14 0.19 16.13
CA ASN A 388 43.08 1.10 16.78
C ASN A 388 44.32 1.40 15.93
N GLY A 389 44.25 1.30 14.59
CA GLY A 389 45.32 1.64 13.65
C GLY A 389 46.55 0.71 13.72
N ASN A 390 46.41 -0.45 14.37
CA ASN A 390 47.53 -1.38 14.55
C ASN A 390 47.63 -2.32 13.34
N PRO A 391 48.77 -2.38 12.63
CA PRO A 391 48.90 -3.22 11.44
C PRO A 391 48.78 -4.71 11.77
N ILE A 392 47.91 -5.39 11.03
CA ILE A 392 47.70 -6.84 11.06
C ILE A 392 48.42 -7.49 9.87
N GLY A 393 48.93 -8.70 10.05
CA GLY A 393 49.52 -9.51 8.98
C GLY A 393 50.75 -8.92 8.29
N SER A 394 51.04 -9.47 7.12
CA SER A 394 51.99 -8.92 6.13
C SER A 394 51.27 -7.98 5.16
N GLN A 395 52.04 -7.12 4.47
CA GLN A 395 51.54 -6.44 3.28
C GLN A 395 51.24 -7.47 2.18
N ILE A 396 50.09 -7.32 1.52
CA ILE A 396 49.59 -8.15 0.43
C ILE A 396 49.95 -7.47 -0.89
N HIS A 397 50.33 -8.28 -1.88
CA HIS A 397 50.60 -7.84 -3.25
C HIS A 397 49.39 -8.23 -4.09
N ILE A 398 48.50 -7.28 -4.37
CA ILE A 398 47.16 -7.51 -4.92
C ILE A 398 47.24 -7.71 -6.44
N ALA A 399 47.93 -6.81 -7.14
CA ALA A 399 48.19 -6.92 -8.58
C ALA A 399 49.67 -6.63 -8.87
N SER A 400 50.25 -7.39 -9.81
CA SER A 400 51.68 -7.38 -10.14
C SER A 400 51.95 -7.71 -11.63
N GLY A 401 51.13 -7.14 -12.51
CA GLY A 401 51.21 -7.25 -13.96
C GLY A 401 52.16 -6.21 -14.54
N SER A 402 52.79 -6.51 -15.69
CA SER A 402 53.66 -5.55 -16.37
C SER A 402 52.86 -4.37 -16.95
N SER A 403 53.38 -3.15 -16.79
CA SER A 403 52.80 -1.82 -17.08
C SER A 403 52.13 -1.15 -15.87
N TYR A 404 50.81 -1.00 -15.86
CA TYR A 404 50.10 -0.23 -14.85
C TYR A 404 48.95 -1.01 -14.27
N GLN A 405 48.89 -1.08 -12.94
CA GLN A 405 47.65 -1.21 -12.21
C GLN A 405 47.54 -0.05 -11.22
N GLY A 406 46.36 0.57 -11.14
CA GLY A 406 46.12 1.75 -10.32
C GLY A 406 44.66 1.95 -9.95
N GLN A 407 44.37 3.09 -9.31
CA GLN A 407 43.06 3.48 -8.77
C GLN A 407 42.31 2.32 -8.06
N PRO A 408 42.88 1.72 -7.00
CA PRO A 408 42.28 0.59 -6.31
C PRO A 408 41.23 1.05 -5.29
N TRP A 409 39.95 0.75 -5.50
CA TRP A 409 38.90 0.99 -4.49
C TRP A 409 38.48 -0.36 -3.87
N VAL A 410 38.00 -0.33 -2.63
CA VAL A 410 37.74 -1.54 -1.82
C VAL A 410 36.43 -1.43 -1.07
N SER A 411 35.68 -2.53 -1.01
CA SER A 411 34.51 -2.68 -0.15
C SER A 411 34.52 -4.06 0.51
N SER A 412 34.11 -4.13 1.78
CA SER A 412 33.86 -5.38 2.50
C SER A 412 32.41 -5.82 2.38
N ASP A 413 32.17 -7.13 2.55
CA ASP A 413 30.84 -7.65 2.87
C ASP A 413 30.67 -7.86 4.38
N ASN A 414 29.49 -8.33 4.79
CA ASN A 414 29.16 -8.68 6.17
C ASN A 414 29.65 -10.09 6.59
N LEU A 415 30.35 -10.81 5.69
CA LEU A 415 31.01 -12.09 5.96
C LEU A 415 32.50 -11.95 6.30
N GLY A 416 33.06 -10.75 6.14
CA GLY A 416 34.47 -10.47 6.34
C GLY A 416 35.34 -10.78 5.12
N HIS A 417 34.75 -10.84 3.94
CA HIS A 417 35.50 -10.77 2.69
C HIS A 417 35.68 -9.31 2.26
N PHE A 418 36.72 -9.05 1.47
CA PHE A 418 37.04 -7.73 0.92
C PHE A 418 37.25 -7.81 -0.59
N MET A 419 36.38 -7.15 -1.35
CA MET A 419 36.48 -7.04 -2.81
C MET A 419 37.27 -5.78 -3.17
N VAL A 420 38.35 -5.93 -3.93
CA VAL A 420 39.20 -4.84 -4.41
C VAL A 420 39.09 -4.75 -5.92
N VAL A 421 38.57 -3.64 -6.42
CA VAL A 421 38.53 -3.28 -7.86
C VAL A 421 39.73 -2.41 -8.21
N TYR A 422 40.28 -2.54 -9.43
CA TYR A 422 41.40 -1.70 -9.90
C TYR A 422 41.44 -1.59 -11.44
N GLU A 423 42.06 -0.52 -11.92
CA GLU A 423 42.39 -0.30 -13.33
C GLU A 423 43.64 -1.12 -13.73
N GLU A 424 43.64 -1.73 -14.90
CA GLU A 424 44.79 -2.41 -15.53
C GLU A 424 44.98 -1.86 -16.95
N GLY A 425 46.14 -1.27 -17.23
CA GLY A 425 46.41 -0.53 -18.47
C GLY A 425 47.81 -0.76 -19.04
N SER A 426 47.97 -0.52 -20.35
CA SER A 426 49.26 -0.72 -21.04
C SER A 426 50.24 0.46 -20.86
N ASP A 427 49.70 1.66 -20.65
CA ASP A 427 50.39 2.92 -20.39
C ASP A 427 49.64 3.68 -19.27
N PRO A 428 50.34 4.26 -18.27
CA PRO A 428 49.73 4.89 -17.09
C PRO A 428 49.13 6.28 -17.35
N SER A 429 48.97 6.70 -18.61
CA SER A 429 48.37 7.99 -18.97
C SER A 429 47.49 7.96 -20.21
N ASN A 430 47.53 6.88 -21.00
CA ASN A 430 46.79 6.72 -22.26
C ASN A 430 46.15 5.31 -22.40
N GLY A 431 46.13 4.52 -21.33
CA GLY A 431 45.44 3.22 -21.28
C GLY A 431 45.98 2.17 -22.26
N PRO A 432 45.12 1.44 -23.01
CA PRO A 432 43.68 1.36 -22.77
C PRO A 432 43.39 0.64 -21.45
N PHE A 433 42.51 1.21 -20.62
CA PHE A 433 42.23 0.74 -19.26
C PHE A 433 41.10 -0.30 -19.23
N SER A 434 41.39 -1.43 -18.59
CA SER A 434 40.45 -2.51 -18.28
C SER A 434 40.22 -2.55 -16.77
N LEU A 435 39.04 -2.99 -16.34
CA LEU A 435 38.76 -3.16 -14.90
C LEU A 435 38.87 -4.61 -14.46
N LYS A 436 39.56 -4.82 -13.36
CA LYS A 436 39.78 -6.10 -12.69
C LYS A 436 39.29 -6.03 -11.25
N ALA A 437 38.89 -7.16 -10.69
CA ALA A 437 38.62 -7.26 -9.27
C ALA A 437 39.24 -8.53 -8.65
N LYS A 438 39.42 -8.51 -7.34
CA LYS A 438 39.87 -9.65 -6.53
C LYS A 438 39.22 -9.62 -5.15
N LEU A 439 38.76 -10.79 -4.71
CA LEU A 439 38.18 -11.01 -3.39
C LEU A 439 39.22 -11.60 -2.42
N TYR A 440 39.18 -11.21 -1.14
CA TYR A 440 40.10 -11.66 -0.09
C TYR A 440 39.36 -12.00 1.20
N GLU A 441 39.82 -13.03 1.91
CA GLU A 441 39.46 -13.29 3.31
C GLU A 441 39.98 -12.19 4.25
N TYR A 442 39.36 -12.02 5.42
CA TYR A 442 39.78 -11.08 6.46
C TYR A 442 41.25 -11.24 6.93
N ASP A 443 41.88 -12.39 6.71
CA ASP A 443 43.29 -12.65 7.06
C ASP A 443 44.28 -12.45 5.89
N GLY A 444 43.77 -12.26 4.67
CA GLY A 444 44.54 -11.92 3.48
C GLY A 444 44.82 -13.04 2.49
N ASP A 445 44.31 -14.25 2.71
CA ASP A 445 44.29 -15.27 1.66
C ASP A 445 43.28 -14.84 0.55
N GLN A 446 43.67 -14.98 -0.72
CA GLN A 446 42.83 -14.56 -1.85
C GLN A 446 41.76 -15.62 -2.16
N ILE A 447 40.50 -15.19 -2.25
CA ILE A 447 39.38 -16.02 -2.71
C ILE A 447 39.37 -16.06 -4.25
N GLY A 448 39.12 -17.24 -4.82
CA GLY A 448 38.97 -17.44 -6.26
C GLY A 448 40.20 -17.09 -7.10
N GLY A 449 40.07 -16.08 -7.97
CA GLY A 449 41.09 -15.63 -8.91
C GLY A 449 40.92 -14.16 -9.28
N THR A 450 41.61 -13.67 -10.30
CA THR A 450 41.33 -12.33 -10.84
C THR A 450 40.04 -12.36 -11.66
N ILE A 451 39.07 -11.56 -11.23
CA ILE A 451 37.80 -11.32 -11.92
C ILE A 451 38.03 -10.25 -12.99
N ASN A 452 37.42 -10.40 -14.18
CA ASN A 452 37.43 -9.38 -15.22
C ASN A 452 36.07 -8.67 -15.19
N ILE A 453 36.05 -7.40 -14.80
CA ILE A 453 34.83 -6.57 -14.79
C ILE A 453 34.60 -5.99 -16.17
N ALA A 454 35.62 -5.31 -16.71
CA ALA A 454 35.58 -4.69 -18.03
C ALA A 454 36.89 -4.93 -18.80
N SER A 455 36.86 -4.65 -20.11
CA SER A 455 38.02 -4.74 -21.00
C SER A 455 38.08 -3.50 -21.87
N GLY A 456 39.20 -2.78 -21.80
CA GLY A 456 39.45 -1.61 -22.64
C GLY A 456 39.70 -1.99 -24.10
N THR A 457 39.35 -1.08 -25.01
CA THR A 457 39.67 -1.14 -26.45
C THR A 457 40.49 0.07 -26.85
N SER A 458 40.86 0.21 -28.12
CA SER A 458 41.67 1.33 -28.63
C SER A 458 40.96 2.70 -28.65
N ASP A 459 39.74 2.73 -28.13
CA ASP A 459 38.69 3.72 -28.31
C ASP A 459 37.65 3.66 -27.16
N ILE A 460 37.95 2.88 -26.10
CA ILE A 460 37.15 2.78 -24.86
C ILE A 460 38.10 2.43 -23.70
N ASP A 461 38.26 3.36 -22.78
CA ASP A 461 38.83 3.16 -21.45
C ASP A 461 37.74 2.84 -20.44
N ASN A 462 38.10 2.17 -19.33
CA ASN A 462 37.20 1.89 -18.21
C ASN A 462 37.90 2.37 -16.94
N VAL A 463 37.50 3.56 -16.45
CA VAL A 463 38.22 4.33 -15.43
C VAL A 463 37.27 4.86 -14.34
N PHE A 464 37.85 5.42 -13.28
CA PHE A 464 37.15 5.85 -12.06
C PHE A 464 36.26 4.74 -11.46
N PRO A 465 36.83 3.55 -11.13
CA PRO A 465 36.04 2.41 -10.68
C PRO A 465 35.67 2.51 -9.19
N SER A 466 34.37 2.55 -8.89
CA SER A 466 33.86 2.44 -7.52
C SER A 466 33.26 1.07 -7.21
N ILE A 467 33.12 0.77 -5.92
CA ILE A 467 32.53 -0.45 -5.40
C ILE A 467 31.84 -0.22 -4.06
N SER A 468 30.66 -0.81 -3.88
CA SER A 468 30.00 -0.91 -2.58
C SER A 468 29.21 -2.22 -2.43
N PHE A 469 28.89 -2.62 -1.21
CA PHE A 469 28.16 -3.84 -0.86
C PHE A 469 26.83 -3.51 -0.18
N ASN A 470 25.75 -4.20 -0.55
CA ASN A 470 24.46 -4.11 0.12
C ASN A 470 24.18 -5.41 0.89
N GLU A 471 24.06 -5.31 2.21
CA GLU A 471 23.84 -6.43 3.13
C GLU A 471 22.46 -7.11 2.98
N VAL A 472 21.45 -6.39 2.47
CA VAL A 472 20.08 -6.89 2.29
C VAL A 472 19.95 -7.71 1.01
N SER A 473 20.71 -7.37 -0.05
CA SER A 473 20.71 -8.10 -1.31
C SER A 473 21.92 -9.01 -1.55
N GLU A 474 22.85 -9.11 -0.58
CA GLU A 474 24.04 -9.97 -0.57
C GLU A 474 24.94 -9.76 -1.82
N LYS A 475 24.99 -8.52 -2.32
CA LYS A 475 25.61 -8.13 -3.59
C LYS A 475 26.62 -7.00 -3.46
N TYR A 476 27.70 -7.09 -4.21
CA TYR A 476 28.54 -5.95 -4.59
C TYR A 476 28.00 -5.30 -5.88
N LEU A 477 27.97 -3.98 -5.92
CA LEU A 477 27.85 -3.21 -7.17
C LEU A 477 29.17 -2.49 -7.45
N ILE A 478 29.80 -2.82 -8.57
CA ILE A 478 30.96 -2.09 -9.12
C ILE A 478 30.46 -1.13 -10.20
N THR A 479 30.82 0.14 -10.13
CA THR A 479 30.50 1.17 -11.14
C THR A 479 31.74 1.81 -11.73
N TRP A 480 31.65 2.31 -12.96
CA TRP A 480 32.75 3.01 -13.66
C TRP A 480 32.21 3.83 -14.86
N ASN A 481 33.04 4.66 -15.48
CA ASN A 481 32.69 5.34 -16.72
C ASN A 481 33.51 4.88 -17.94
N THR A 482 33.08 5.24 -19.15
CA THR A 482 33.66 4.76 -20.43
C THR A 482 34.20 5.88 -21.31
N GLY A 483 35.32 6.50 -20.93
CA GLY A 483 36.00 7.53 -21.74
C GLY A 483 36.83 6.97 -22.90
N ASP A 484 37.56 7.84 -23.60
CA ASP A 484 38.65 7.54 -24.55
C ASP A 484 39.83 8.46 -24.26
N LEU A 485 40.69 8.04 -23.32
CA LEU A 485 41.85 8.81 -22.88
C LEU A 485 42.90 8.92 -24.00
N SER A 486 42.80 8.14 -25.08
CA SER A 486 43.70 8.20 -26.22
C SER A 486 43.46 9.43 -27.10
N ASP A 487 42.20 9.88 -27.24
CA ASP A 487 41.82 11.17 -27.83
C ASP A 487 41.63 12.28 -26.75
N SER A 488 41.95 11.97 -25.48
CA SER A 488 41.84 12.83 -24.28
C SER A 488 40.42 13.18 -23.83
N ASP A 489 39.47 12.27 -24.05
CA ASP A 489 38.09 12.35 -23.56
C ASP A 489 37.94 11.49 -22.29
N TYR A 490 37.62 12.11 -21.16
CA TYR A 490 37.51 11.42 -19.86
C TYR A 490 36.06 11.02 -19.54
N ALA A 491 35.09 11.53 -20.31
CA ALA A 491 33.66 11.37 -20.06
C ALA A 491 33.06 10.22 -20.86
N GLY A 492 32.00 9.58 -20.33
CA GLY A 492 31.45 8.39 -20.97
C GLY A 492 30.03 8.04 -20.56
N ASN A 493 29.71 6.75 -20.67
CA ASN A 493 28.52 6.14 -20.10
C ASN A 493 28.83 5.71 -18.67
N ILE A 494 27.90 5.86 -17.73
CA ILE A 494 28.01 5.20 -16.43
C ILE A 494 27.59 3.74 -16.57
N LYS A 495 28.48 2.85 -16.17
CA LYS A 495 28.33 1.39 -16.23
C LYS A 495 28.29 0.82 -14.82
N GLY A 496 27.64 -0.33 -14.69
CA GLY A 496 27.60 -1.11 -13.46
C GLY A 496 27.81 -2.60 -13.74
N GLN A 497 28.24 -3.34 -12.73
CA GLN A 497 28.34 -4.79 -12.72
C GLN A 497 28.00 -5.29 -11.31
N PHE A 498 26.96 -6.11 -11.19
CA PHE A 498 26.68 -6.80 -9.94
C PHE A 498 27.57 -8.05 -9.78
N LEU A 499 27.95 -8.35 -8.54
CA LEU A 499 28.57 -9.60 -8.14
C LEU A 499 27.91 -10.09 -6.83
N ASN A 500 27.88 -11.39 -6.60
CA ASN A 500 27.54 -11.92 -5.27
C ASN A 500 28.72 -11.79 -4.28
N GLU A 501 28.47 -12.04 -3.00
CA GLU A 501 29.48 -12.26 -1.93
C GLU A 501 30.68 -13.13 -2.36
N ASN A 502 30.50 -14.14 -3.22
CA ASN A 502 31.56 -15.06 -3.66
C ASN A 502 32.41 -14.51 -4.83
N GLY A 503 32.04 -13.37 -5.40
CA GLY A 503 32.71 -12.77 -6.57
C GLY A 503 32.32 -13.37 -7.93
N ASP A 504 31.21 -14.12 -8.01
CA ASP A 504 30.61 -14.49 -9.29
C ASP A 504 29.97 -13.26 -9.95
N LEU A 505 30.17 -13.11 -11.27
CA LEU A 505 29.54 -12.05 -12.06
C LEU A 505 28.05 -12.32 -12.24
N LEU A 506 27.22 -11.35 -11.86
CA LEU A 506 25.79 -11.29 -12.14
C LEU A 506 25.55 -10.32 -13.32
N ASP A 507 24.49 -9.52 -13.29
CA ASP A 507 24.08 -8.66 -14.39
C ASP A 507 24.94 -7.40 -14.58
N SER A 508 25.08 -6.99 -15.84
CA SER A 508 25.89 -5.85 -16.28
C SER A 508 25.00 -4.69 -16.75
N LEU A 509 25.13 -3.52 -16.12
CA LEU A 509 24.21 -2.39 -16.26
C LEU A 509 24.81 -1.25 -17.10
N THR A 510 23.97 -0.50 -17.80
CA THR A 510 24.31 0.84 -18.31
C THR A 510 23.44 1.86 -17.59
N ILE A 511 23.87 2.24 -16.38
CA ILE A 511 23.13 3.09 -15.43
C ILE A 511 22.77 4.43 -16.08
N GLN A 512 23.68 5.03 -16.84
CA GLN A 512 23.40 6.22 -17.64
C GLN A 512 24.17 6.16 -18.97
N SER A 513 23.49 6.44 -20.08
CA SER A 513 24.08 6.42 -21.43
C SER A 513 24.40 7.82 -21.93
N GLY A 514 25.62 8.04 -22.44
CA GLY A 514 26.08 9.33 -22.98
C GLY A 514 27.61 9.41 -23.14
N SER A 515 28.11 10.64 -23.20
CA SER A 515 29.54 10.98 -23.39
C SER A 515 29.92 12.24 -22.59
N SER A 516 29.31 12.38 -21.41
CA SER A 516 29.42 13.56 -20.53
C SER A 516 29.45 13.16 -19.06
N TYR A 517 29.50 11.86 -18.74
CA TYR A 517 29.35 11.37 -17.38
C TYR A 517 30.66 10.83 -16.81
N GLU A 518 30.99 11.26 -15.58
CA GLU A 518 32.22 10.92 -14.86
C GLU A 518 31.92 10.49 -13.41
N ILE A 519 32.95 9.93 -12.75
CA ILE A 519 33.04 9.64 -11.30
C ILE A 519 31.73 9.06 -10.69
N PRO A 520 31.38 7.80 -10.99
CA PRO A 520 30.17 7.17 -10.45
C PRO A 520 30.39 6.45 -9.13
N ASN A 521 29.63 6.79 -8.08
CA ASN A 521 29.73 6.19 -6.76
C ASN A 521 28.41 5.48 -6.33
N PRO A 522 28.42 4.16 -6.02
CA PRO A 522 27.26 3.39 -5.59
C PRO A 522 27.17 3.32 -4.05
N VAL A 523 25.99 3.53 -3.49
CA VAL A 523 25.70 3.41 -2.05
C VAL A 523 24.44 2.58 -1.80
N PRO A 524 24.40 1.71 -0.78
CA PRO A 524 23.19 0.96 -0.42
C PRO A 524 22.09 1.91 0.03
N TYR A 525 20.87 1.76 -0.50
CA TYR A 525 19.75 2.64 -0.17
C TYR A 525 18.41 1.92 -0.33
N LEU A 526 17.41 2.27 0.50
CA LEU A 526 16.04 1.71 0.47
C LEU A 526 16.03 0.17 0.38
N GLY A 527 16.53 -0.49 1.43
CA GLY A 527 16.60 -1.95 1.54
C GLY A 527 17.66 -2.55 0.63
N SER A 528 17.24 -3.44 -0.27
CA SER A 528 18.07 -4.21 -1.22
C SER A 528 18.76 -3.39 -2.32
N ARG A 529 18.33 -2.15 -2.52
CA ARG A 529 18.59 -1.32 -3.70
C ARG A 529 19.90 -0.53 -3.57
N PHE A 530 20.37 0.05 -4.67
CA PHE A 530 21.57 0.90 -4.72
C PHE A 530 21.23 2.27 -5.30
N PHE A 531 21.68 3.34 -4.66
CA PHE A 531 21.69 4.66 -5.26
C PHE A 531 23.08 4.94 -5.85
N VAL A 532 23.17 5.43 -7.08
CA VAL A 532 24.44 5.72 -7.76
C VAL A 532 24.49 7.20 -8.09
N THR A 533 25.40 7.93 -7.44
CA THR A 533 25.71 9.33 -7.79
C THR A 533 26.73 9.39 -8.92
N TYR A 534 26.68 10.43 -9.76
CA TYR A 534 27.63 10.66 -10.86
C TYR A 534 27.60 12.11 -11.34
N ASP A 535 28.71 12.58 -11.94
CA ASP A 535 28.85 13.94 -12.47
C ASP A 535 28.46 14.03 -13.96
N ASP A 536 28.06 15.22 -14.44
CA ASP A 536 27.41 15.45 -15.74
C ASP A 536 27.83 16.77 -16.45
N ASP A 537 28.63 16.67 -17.52
CA ASP A 537 29.05 17.73 -18.46
C ASP A 537 28.13 17.81 -19.70
N TYR A 538 26.80 17.84 -19.51
CA TYR A 538 25.83 18.11 -20.61
C TYR A 538 25.65 19.60 -20.94
N SER A 539 26.30 20.50 -20.19
CA SER A 539 26.09 21.94 -20.26
C SER A 539 27.44 22.67 -20.44
N SER A 540 27.55 23.97 -20.17
CA SER A 540 28.87 24.63 -20.06
C SER A 540 29.30 24.76 -18.59
N LEU A 541 28.77 23.87 -17.75
CA LEU A 541 28.76 23.85 -16.29
C LEU A 541 28.41 22.41 -15.85
N ASN A 542 29.26 21.76 -15.08
CA ASN A 542 29.02 20.42 -14.56
C ASN A 542 27.98 20.40 -13.42
N LYS A 543 27.19 19.32 -13.32
CA LYS A 543 26.17 19.10 -12.27
C LYS A 543 26.26 17.69 -11.68
N VAL A 544 25.92 17.53 -10.40
CA VAL A 544 25.87 16.22 -9.72
C VAL A 544 24.48 15.61 -9.84
N TRP A 545 24.37 14.34 -10.20
CA TRP A 545 23.12 13.60 -10.33
C TRP A 545 23.15 12.29 -9.55
N GLY A 546 22.00 11.66 -9.39
CA GLY A 546 21.96 10.24 -9.01
C GLY A 546 20.82 9.45 -9.63
N LYS A 547 20.86 8.13 -9.46
CA LYS A 547 19.79 7.20 -9.85
C LYS A 547 19.63 6.09 -8.82
N LEU A 548 18.42 5.55 -8.70
CA LEU A 548 18.15 4.35 -7.92
C LEU A 548 18.12 3.11 -8.85
N ILE A 549 18.73 2.02 -8.39
CA ILE A 549 18.89 0.76 -9.11
C ILE A 549 18.41 -0.37 -8.18
N SER A 550 17.52 -1.24 -8.65
CA SER A 550 17.07 -2.43 -7.90
C SER A 550 18.16 -3.50 -7.83
N SER A 551 18.08 -4.47 -6.89
CA SER A 551 19.14 -5.48 -6.79
C SER A 551 19.14 -6.51 -7.94
N ASP A 552 18.07 -6.59 -8.72
CA ASP A 552 17.98 -7.33 -9.99
C ASP A 552 18.28 -6.48 -11.25
N GLY A 553 18.59 -5.19 -11.08
CA GLY A 553 19.21 -4.36 -12.12
C GLY A 553 18.25 -3.51 -12.97
N GLU A 554 17.00 -3.35 -12.57
CA GLU A 554 16.15 -2.28 -13.09
C GLU A 554 16.74 -0.92 -12.70
N ILE A 555 16.68 0.03 -13.63
CA ILE A 555 17.19 1.40 -13.45
C ILE A 555 15.99 2.34 -13.43
N ILE A 556 15.62 2.79 -12.23
CA ILE A 556 14.52 3.72 -12.00
C ILE A 556 14.82 5.03 -12.75
N ASN A 557 13.89 5.46 -13.60
CA ASN A 557 14.15 6.49 -14.62
C ASN A 557 14.24 7.90 -14.02
N ASN A 558 13.69 8.12 -12.82
CA ASN A 558 13.72 9.39 -12.12
C ASN A 558 15.11 9.68 -11.54
N ARG A 559 15.90 10.53 -12.22
CA ARG A 559 17.18 11.05 -11.68
C ARG A 559 16.99 12.41 -10.98
N PRO A 560 17.19 12.52 -9.65
CA PRO A 560 17.35 13.82 -9.02
C PRO A 560 18.68 14.45 -9.46
N GLU A 561 18.69 15.77 -9.64
CA GLU A 561 19.91 16.55 -9.56
C GLU A 561 20.20 16.79 -8.08
N LEU A 562 21.45 16.55 -7.65
CA LEU A 562 21.85 16.53 -6.24
C LEU A 562 22.60 17.80 -5.82
N SER A 563 23.17 18.52 -6.78
CA SER A 563 23.67 19.88 -6.62
C SER A 563 22.56 20.90 -6.88
N ASP A 564 22.62 22.07 -6.24
CA ASP A 564 21.65 23.16 -6.50
C ASP A 564 21.79 23.74 -7.93
N ASP A 565 20.69 24.34 -8.39
CA ASP A 565 20.51 24.84 -9.77
C ASP A 565 21.22 26.19 -10.02
N LEU A 566 22.30 26.51 -9.28
CA LEU A 566 23.14 27.68 -9.53
C LEU A 566 24.19 27.40 -10.63
N ASP A 567 24.36 28.39 -11.51
CA ASP A 567 25.19 28.38 -12.73
C ASP A 567 26.72 28.29 -12.45
N PHE A 568 27.21 27.16 -11.93
CA PHE A 568 28.61 26.89 -11.59
C PHE A 568 28.95 25.41 -11.75
N ASP A 569 30.23 25.09 -11.99
CA ASP A 569 30.75 23.73 -12.10
C ASP A 569 30.82 23.00 -10.75
N LYS A 570 30.41 21.73 -10.76
CA LYS A 570 30.58 20.74 -9.68
C LYS A 570 31.36 19.53 -10.20
N ASN A 571 32.31 18.98 -9.44
CA ASN A 571 33.12 17.82 -9.86
C ASN A 571 33.57 16.98 -8.66
N TYR A 572 34.10 15.77 -8.92
CA TYR A 572 34.55 14.82 -7.90
C TYR A 572 33.49 14.57 -6.81
N ALA A 573 32.25 14.31 -7.23
CA ALA A 573 31.18 13.99 -6.31
C ALA A 573 31.36 12.60 -5.67
N ASN A 574 31.19 12.56 -4.35
CA ASN A 574 31.27 11.35 -3.54
C ASN A 574 30.12 11.31 -2.53
N SER A 575 29.65 10.11 -2.18
CA SER A 575 28.37 9.92 -1.49
C SER A 575 28.39 8.78 -0.47
N VAL A 576 27.56 8.91 0.57
CA VAL A 576 27.36 7.88 1.61
C VAL A 576 25.93 7.95 2.15
N THR A 577 25.38 6.81 2.56
CA THR A 577 24.04 6.73 3.17
C THR A 577 24.11 6.60 4.70
N GLY A 578 23.12 7.16 5.38
CA GLY A 578 23.05 7.19 6.84
C GLY A 578 21.73 7.76 7.36
N ASN A 579 21.14 7.11 8.38
CA ASN A 579 19.87 7.54 9.00
C ASN A 579 18.72 7.76 7.98
N GLY A 580 18.64 6.94 6.93
CA GLY A 580 17.65 7.07 5.84
C GLY A 580 17.96 8.15 4.80
N ASN A 581 19.05 8.91 4.95
CA ASN A 581 19.49 9.96 4.03
C ASN A 581 20.66 9.48 3.15
N ILE A 582 20.83 10.16 2.02
CA ILE A 582 22.02 10.17 1.17
C ILE A 582 22.70 11.52 1.42
N PHE A 583 23.95 11.49 1.88
CA PHE A 583 24.82 12.67 1.93
C PHE A 583 25.77 12.63 0.75
N VAL A 584 25.92 13.77 0.07
CA VAL A 584 26.81 13.93 -1.09
C VAL A 584 27.70 15.14 -0.88
N ALA A 585 28.98 15.05 -1.23
CA ALA A 585 29.92 16.16 -1.24
C ALA A 585 30.71 16.20 -2.56
N TRP A 586 31.10 17.39 -3.01
CA TRP A 586 31.78 17.63 -4.30
C TRP A 586 32.66 18.89 -4.25
N GLU A 587 33.56 19.01 -5.22
CA GLU A 587 34.31 20.23 -5.53
C GLU A 587 33.46 21.24 -6.28
N ASP A 588 33.51 22.50 -5.88
CA ASP A 588 32.64 23.54 -6.43
C ASP A 588 33.43 24.77 -6.88
N GLU A 589 33.31 25.13 -8.17
CA GLU A 589 33.98 26.28 -8.77
C GLU A 589 33.11 27.57 -8.74
N ARG A 590 32.22 27.71 -7.75
CA ARG A 590 31.59 29.00 -7.42
C ARG A 590 32.65 30.07 -7.13
N LEU A 591 33.06 30.84 -8.16
CA LEU A 591 33.32 32.32 -8.18
C LEU A 591 34.18 32.80 -9.38
N ASP A 592 33.62 32.90 -10.61
CA ASP A 592 34.29 33.55 -11.78
C ASP A 592 34.37 35.10 -11.68
N LEU A 593 34.83 35.62 -10.53
CA LEU A 593 35.08 37.04 -10.30
C LEU A 593 36.44 37.27 -9.63
N TYR A 594 37.49 36.96 -10.40
CA TYR A 594 38.86 37.45 -10.19
C TYR A 594 39.61 36.84 -8.99
N ILE A 595 39.64 35.50 -8.95
CA ILE A 595 40.34 34.67 -7.95
C ILE A 595 39.74 34.81 -6.54
N PRO A 596 38.62 34.12 -6.34
CA PRO A 596 38.49 33.15 -5.24
C PRO A 596 38.85 31.72 -5.70
N PRO A 597 38.83 30.73 -4.79
CA PRO A 597 39.24 29.34 -5.06
C PRO A 597 38.09 28.32 -4.90
N THR A 598 38.30 27.09 -5.38
CA THR A 598 37.39 25.94 -5.24
C THR A 598 37.00 25.68 -3.78
N GLU A 599 35.73 25.36 -3.53
CA GLU A 599 35.17 25.06 -2.21
C GLU A 599 34.55 23.66 -2.21
N ILE A 600 34.76 22.86 -1.16
CA ILE A 600 33.90 21.67 -0.96
C ILE A 600 32.50 22.10 -0.53
N ARG A 601 31.52 21.59 -1.27
CA ARG A 601 30.07 21.72 -1.06
C ARG A 601 29.45 20.34 -0.86
N GLY A 602 28.19 20.32 -0.44
CA GLY A 602 27.42 19.09 -0.36
C GLY A 602 25.93 19.34 -0.16
N SER A 603 25.15 18.28 -0.19
CA SER A 603 23.70 18.30 0.02
C SER A 603 23.26 17.02 0.73
N ILE A 604 22.08 17.11 1.36
CA ILE A 604 21.42 15.99 2.02
C ILE A 604 20.13 15.71 1.27
N TRP A 605 20.00 14.49 0.76
CA TRP A 605 18.83 14.03 0.06
C TRP A 605 18.21 12.83 0.77
N HIS A 606 16.89 12.71 0.69
CA HIS A 606 16.22 11.46 1.01
C HIS A 606 15.08 11.21 0.02
N SER A 607 14.68 9.95 -0.10
CA SER A 607 13.34 9.65 -0.57
C SER A 607 12.39 9.70 0.63
N PRO A 608 11.28 10.46 0.58
CA PRO A 608 10.24 10.43 1.62
C PRO A 608 9.44 9.12 1.70
N GLN A 609 9.88 8.04 1.04
CA GLN A 609 9.25 6.72 1.12
C GLN A 609 9.18 6.26 2.58
N SER A 610 7.97 6.38 3.13
CA SER A 610 7.64 5.89 4.45
C SER A 610 7.40 4.39 4.32
N THR A 611 8.49 3.62 4.28
CA THR A 611 8.53 2.18 4.51
C THR A 611 8.85 1.91 5.98
N ASP A 612 8.77 0.64 6.42
CA ASP A 612 9.32 0.16 7.70
C ASP A 612 8.87 0.91 8.97
N SER A 613 7.69 1.51 8.96
CA SER A 613 7.11 2.13 10.16
C SER A 613 6.59 1.07 11.13
N ASP A 614 7.15 1.01 12.35
CA ASP A 614 6.68 0.17 13.47
C ASP A 614 5.16 0.31 13.76
N ASP A 615 4.56 1.46 13.41
CA ASP A 615 3.14 1.73 13.60
C ASP A 615 2.25 1.09 12.50
N ILE A 616 2.79 0.73 11.34
CA ILE A 616 2.03 0.19 10.19
C ILE A 616 2.22 -1.32 10.04
N ALA A 617 1.11 -2.05 9.87
CA ALA A 617 1.12 -3.47 9.53
C ALA A 617 0.03 -3.80 8.51
N PHE A 618 0.25 -4.83 7.68
CA PHE A 618 -0.75 -5.32 6.73
C PHE A 618 -1.00 -6.82 6.87
N VAL A 619 -2.21 -7.24 6.49
CA VAL A 619 -2.56 -8.66 6.31
C VAL A 619 -3.42 -8.84 5.05
N PHE A 620 -3.13 -9.90 4.27
CA PHE A 620 -4.03 -10.36 3.22
C PHE A 620 -5.30 -10.96 3.83
N GLY A 621 -6.44 -10.70 3.21
CA GLY A 621 -7.71 -11.35 3.52
C GLY A 621 -7.89 -12.68 2.77
N GLU A 622 -9.12 -12.92 2.31
CA GLU A 622 -9.46 -14.06 1.48
C GLU A 622 -9.63 -13.65 0.02
N GLU A 623 -9.23 -14.52 -0.92
CA GLU A 623 -9.51 -14.32 -2.35
C GLU A 623 -11.03 -14.16 -2.59
N LYS A 624 -11.36 -13.24 -3.49
CA LYS A 624 -12.69 -13.02 -4.05
C LYS A 624 -12.62 -13.21 -5.56
N THR A 625 -13.59 -13.97 -6.07
CA THR A 625 -13.70 -14.34 -7.49
C THR A 625 -14.79 -13.52 -8.16
N LEU A 626 -14.59 -13.18 -9.44
CA LEU A 626 -15.61 -12.50 -10.23
C LEU A 626 -16.87 -13.38 -10.33
N ILE A 627 -18.01 -12.84 -9.86
CA ILE A 627 -19.32 -13.50 -9.85
C ILE A 627 -20.31 -12.61 -10.61
N LEU A 628 -20.82 -13.09 -11.75
CA LEU A 628 -21.81 -12.38 -12.58
C LEU A 628 -23.19 -13.07 -12.61
N GLU A 629 -23.29 -14.28 -12.08
CA GLU A 629 -24.54 -15.06 -11.96
C GLU A 629 -24.62 -15.75 -10.59
N ALA A 630 -25.83 -15.80 -10.01
CA ALA A 630 -26.14 -16.55 -8.80
C ALA A 630 -27.54 -17.19 -8.90
N VAL A 631 -27.75 -18.30 -8.21
CA VAL A 631 -29.03 -19.03 -8.22
C VAL A 631 -29.42 -19.42 -6.80
N ILE A 632 -30.70 -19.25 -6.50
CA ILE A 632 -31.28 -19.57 -5.19
C ILE A 632 -32.54 -20.39 -5.42
N ILE A 633 -32.64 -21.52 -4.75
CA ILE A 633 -33.75 -22.47 -4.89
C ILE A 633 -34.35 -22.73 -3.51
N SER A 634 -35.67 -22.59 -3.38
CA SER A 634 -36.37 -22.90 -2.14
C SER A 634 -36.30 -24.40 -1.82
N THR A 635 -36.49 -24.76 -0.56
CA THR A 635 -36.94 -26.10 -0.16
C THR A 635 -38.23 -26.49 -0.89
N VAL A 636 -38.58 -27.77 -0.87
CA VAL A 636 -39.86 -28.24 -1.45
C VAL A 636 -41.03 -27.49 -0.81
N VAL A 637 -41.86 -26.89 -1.65
CA VAL A 637 -43.13 -26.27 -1.27
C VAL A 637 -44.23 -27.30 -1.55
N GLU A 638 -44.87 -27.77 -0.48
CA GLU A 638 -45.98 -28.73 -0.51
C GLU A 638 -47.01 -28.34 0.57
N THR A 639 -48.27 -28.77 0.39
CA THR A 639 -49.36 -28.53 1.35
C THR A 639 -50.34 -29.70 1.36
N GLU A 640 -51.05 -29.90 2.47
CA GLU A 640 -52.09 -30.94 2.58
C GLU A 640 -53.38 -30.49 1.87
N ASP A 641 -54.14 -31.44 1.33
CA ASP A 641 -55.39 -31.23 0.58
C ASP A 641 -55.35 -30.14 -0.52
N PHE A 642 -54.20 -29.99 -1.18
CA PHE A 642 -53.97 -29.13 -2.36
C PHE A 642 -55.04 -29.29 -3.46
N ILE A 643 -55.57 -28.15 -3.96
CA ILE A 643 -56.46 -28.07 -5.12
C ILE A 643 -55.72 -27.49 -6.34
N GLU A 644 -55.24 -26.25 -6.25
CA GLU A 644 -54.52 -25.55 -7.34
C GLU A 644 -53.58 -24.44 -6.80
N TRP A 645 -52.56 -24.07 -7.57
CA TRP A 645 -51.70 -22.90 -7.29
C TRP A 645 -52.37 -21.62 -7.82
N ASN A 646 -52.26 -20.53 -7.08
CA ASN A 646 -52.97 -19.27 -7.36
C ASN A 646 -52.03 -18.22 -7.96
N GLU A 647 -51.16 -17.60 -7.15
CA GLU A 647 -50.29 -16.48 -7.55
C GLU A 647 -48.87 -16.63 -7.01
N PHE A 648 -47.86 -16.24 -7.80
CA PHE A 648 -46.49 -15.95 -7.36
C PHE A 648 -46.29 -14.46 -7.09
N SER A 649 -45.63 -14.11 -5.99
CA SER A 649 -45.27 -12.73 -5.68
C SER A 649 -43.87 -12.61 -5.07
N ALA A 650 -43.19 -11.49 -5.28
CA ALA A 650 -41.89 -11.20 -4.68
C ALA A 650 -41.66 -9.68 -4.53
N ASN A 651 -40.86 -9.30 -3.53
CA ASN A 651 -40.36 -7.94 -3.33
C ASN A 651 -38.83 -7.94 -3.52
N ALA A 652 -38.34 -7.09 -4.43
CA ALA A 652 -36.96 -7.09 -4.87
C ALA A 652 -36.52 -5.70 -5.36
N THR A 653 -35.24 -5.37 -5.17
CA THR A 653 -34.61 -4.13 -5.64
C THR A 653 -33.67 -4.39 -6.82
N TYR A 654 -33.75 -3.54 -7.85
CA TYR A 654 -33.03 -3.72 -9.11
C TYR A 654 -32.11 -2.51 -9.39
N PRO A 655 -30.77 -2.68 -9.34
CA PRO A 655 -29.80 -1.75 -9.91
C PRO A 655 -29.97 -1.55 -11.43
N LEU A 656 -29.17 -0.66 -12.03
CA LEU A 656 -29.22 -0.40 -13.48
C LEU A 656 -28.59 -1.53 -14.31
N ASP A 657 -27.63 -2.23 -13.72
CA ASP A 657 -26.73 -3.23 -14.33
C ASP A 657 -26.93 -4.65 -13.77
N ALA A 658 -27.99 -4.88 -12.99
CA ALA A 658 -28.31 -6.17 -12.38
C ALA A 658 -29.81 -6.51 -12.47
N SER A 659 -30.13 -7.81 -12.48
CA SER A 659 -31.49 -8.32 -12.64
C SER A 659 -31.77 -9.54 -11.75
N ILE A 660 -33.06 -9.84 -11.53
CA ILE A 660 -33.52 -11.12 -10.97
C ILE A 660 -34.63 -11.65 -11.88
N GLY A 661 -34.48 -12.89 -12.37
CA GLY A 661 -35.56 -13.66 -12.96
C GLY A 661 -36.08 -14.71 -11.98
N PHE A 662 -37.37 -15.04 -12.04
CA PHE A 662 -37.99 -16.06 -11.20
C PHE A 662 -38.53 -17.21 -12.04
N ASP A 663 -38.57 -18.43 -11.48
CA ASP A 663 -39.20 -19.62 -12.08
C ASP A 663 -39.94 -20.44 -11.02
N ILE A 664 -40.92 -21.23 -11.45
CA ILE A 664 -41.39 -22.40 -10.69
C ILE A 664 -40.67 -23.64 -11.21
N MET A 665 -40.11 -24.44 -10.30
CA MET A 665 -39.33 -25.64 -10.56
C MET A 665 -40.03 -26.91 -10.10
N ASP A 666 -39.63 -28.04 -10.68
CA ASP A 666 -39.99 -29.38 -10.21
C ASP A 666 -39.48 -29.67 -8.79
N ILE A 667 -40.03 -30.69 -8.13
CA ILE A 667 -39.65 -31.11 -6.76
C ILE A 667 -38.14 -31.39 -6.58
N ASN A 668 -37.41 -31.74 -7.64
CA ASN A 668 -35.97 -31.96 -7.61
C ASN A 668 -35.15 -30.66 -7.81
N GLY A 669 -35.78 -29.54 -8.19
CA GLY A 669 -35.12 -28.27 -8.54
C GLY A 669 -34.33 -28.32 -9.85
N THR A 670 -34.64 -29.27 -10.74
CA THR A 670 -33.84 -29.59 -11.94
C THR A 670 -34.48 -29.16 -13.26
N ILE A 671 -35.80 -29.08 -13.32
CA ILE A 671 -36.58 -28.74 -14.50
C ILE A 671 -37.54 -27.61 -14.13
N PRO A 672 -37.53 -26.48 -14.85
CA PRO A 672 -38.56 -25.46 -14.68
C PRO A 672 -39.90 -25.92 -15.26
N ILE A 673 -40.97 -25.63 -14.53
CA ILE A 673 -42.36 -25.82 -14.94
C ILE A 673 -42.86 -24.54 -15.64
N LEU A 674 -42.53 -23.38 -15.08
CA LEU A 674 -42.72 -22.05 -15.66
C LEU A 674 -41.41 -21.25 -15.52
N GLU A 675 -40.95 -20.60 -16.60
CA GLU A 675 -39.73 -19.78 -16.64
C GLU A 675 -40.05 -18.29 -16.77
N ASP A 676 -39.16 -17.44 -16.27
CA ASP A 676 -39.18 -15.96 -16.37
C ASP A 676 -40.48 -15.30 -15.86
N ILE A 677 -41.05 -15.82 -14.77
CA ILE A 677 -42.30 -15.31 -14.16
C ILE A 677 -42.09 -13.96 -13.45
N SER A 678 -43.17 -13.17 -13.36
CA SER A 678 -43.18 -11.87 -12.67
C SER A 678 -44.02 -11.90 -11.38
N PRO A 679 -43.79 -11.00 -10.41
CA PRO A 679 -44.72 -10.83 -9.29
C PRO A 679 -46.14 -10.49 -9.79
N GLY A 680 -47.13 -11.28 -9.37
CA GLY A 680 -48.51 -11.26 -9.89
C GLY A 680 -48.79 -12.25 -11.03
N GLU A 681 -47.92 -13.25 -11.27
CA GLU A 681 -48.16 -14.29 -12.28
C GLU A 681 -49.16 -15.36 -11.79
N ASP A 682 -50.08 -15.73 -12.68
CA ASP A 682 -51.11 -16.76 -12.49
C ASP A 682 -50.50 -18.17 -12.58
N LEU A 683 -50.60 -18.93 -11.48
CA LEU A 683 -50.03 -20.27 -11.35
C LEU A 683 -51.00 -21.42 -11.62
N THR A 684 -52.28 -21.14 -11.93
CA THR A 684 -53.35 -22.17 -12.08
C THR A 684 -53.11 -23.17 -13.22
N SER A 685 -52.11 -22.91 -14.08
CA SER A 685 -51.66 -23.84 -15.13
C SER A 685 -50.77 -24.99 -14.65
N ILE A 686 -50.24 -24.92 -13.41
CA ILE A 686 -49.37 -25.93 -12.81
C ILE A 686 -50.22 -27.07 -12.22
N LEU A 687 -49.89 -28.31 -12.56
CA LEU A 687 -50.63 -29.50 -12.14
C LEU A 687 -49.91 -30.31 -11.05
N GLU A 688 -48.68 -29.92 -10.75
CA GLU A 688 -47.78 -30.51 -9.77
C GLU A 688 -48.11 -29.98 -8.36
N PRO A 689 -48.56 -30.82 -7.41
CA PRO A 689 -48.93 -30.39 -6.05
C PRO A 689 -47.72 -30.09 -5.15
N THR A 690 -46.51 -30.23 -5.68
CA THR A 690 -45.24 -30.05 -4.98
C THR A 690 -44.26 -29.34 -5.92
N ILE A 691 -43.81 -28.15 -5.56
CA ILE A 691 -42.97 -27.28 -6.40
C ILE A 691 -41.74 -26.80 -5.63
N ARG A 692 -40.86 -26.06 -6.30
CA ARG A 692 -39.85 -25.19 -5.68
C ARG A 692 -39.83 -23.85 -6.41
N LEU A 693 -39.39 -22.78 -5.74
CA LEU A 693 -39.15 -21.49 -6.37
C LEU A 693 -37.66 -21.40 -6.76
N ARG A 694 -37.35 -20.73 -7.87
CA ARG A 694 -35.97 -20.40 -8.26
C ARG A 694 -35.83 -18.92 -8.58
N ALA A 695 -34.84 -18.26 -7.98
CA ALA A 695 -34.39 -16.93 -8.35
C ALA A 695 -33.04 -17.05 -9.06
N ARG A 696 -32.91 -16.41 -10.23
CA ARG A 696 -31.67 -16.27 -11.01
C ARG A 696 -31.25 -14.80 -10.93
N PHE A 697 -30.16 -14.52 -10.23
CA PHE A 697 -29.57 -13.18 -10.20
C PHE A 697 -28.51 -13.08 -11.30
N SER A 698 -28.47 -11.96 -12.01
CA SER A 698 -27.43 -11.67 -13.00
C SER A 698 -26.98 -10.21 -12.90
N ARG A 699 -25.74 -9.92 -13.28
CA ARG A 699 -25.20 -8.56 -13.35
C ARG A 699 -24.09 -8.40 -14.38
N ASP A 700 -23.96 -7.21 -14.96
CA ASP A 700 -22.89 -6.88 -15.91
C ASP A 700 -21.56 -6.60 -15.19
N THR A 701 -21.59 -6.13 -13.93
CA THR A 701 -20.41 -5.81 -13.10
C THR A 701 -20.59 -6.34 -11.68
N PRO A 702 -19.53 -6.65 -10.91
CA PRO A 702 -19.65 -7.08 -9.51
C PRO A 702 -19.81 -5.92 -8.50
N ILE A 703 -19.93 -4.67 -8.97
CA ILE A 703 -20.02 -3.45 -8.16
C ILE A 703 -21.26 -3.46 -7.27
N ASN A 704 -22.40 -3.88 -7.84
CA ASN A 704 -23.72 -3.91 -7.21
C ASN A 704 -24.33 -5.31 -7.25
N SER A 705 -25.45 -5.50 -6.56
CA SER A 705 -26.32 -6.68 -6.69
C SER A 705 -27.77 -6.24 -6.60
N SER A 706 -28.65 -6.92 -7.33
CA SER A 706 -30.08 -6.91 -7.01
C SER A 706 -30.31 -7.52 -5.62
N THR A 707 -31.37 -7.10 -4.94
CA THR A 707 -31.79 -7.70 -3.66
C THR A 707 -33.14 -8.40 -3.79
N LEU A 708 -33.33 -9.45 -3.01
CA LEU A 708 -34.61 -10.13 -2.83
C LEU A 708 -34.93 -10.12 -1.33
N ASP A 709 -36.07 -9.52 -0.97
CA ASP A 709 -36.43 -9.24 0.42
C ASP A 709 -37.70 -10.02 0.87
N LEU A 710 -38.45 -10.59 -0.08
CA LEU A 710 -39.56 -11.51 0.15
C LEU A 710 -39.87 -12.27 -1.15
N TRP A 711 -40.20 -13.56 -1.05
CA TRP A 711 -40.95 -14.28 -2.10
C TRP A 711 -42.05 -15.18 -1.52
N THR A 712 -43.14 -15.33 -2.26
CA THR A 712 -44.35 -16.04 -1.82
C THR A 712 -45.01 -16.81 -2.96
N VAL A 713 -45.63 -17.94 -2.66
CA VAL A 713 -46.65 -18.57 -3.50
C VAL A 713 -47.91 -18.88 -2.69
N THR A 714 -49.05 -18.75 -3.34
CA THR A 714 -50.36 -19.09 -2.77
C THR A 714 -50.99 -20.27 -3.48
N ALA A 715 -51.80 -21.05 -2.76
CA ALA A 715 -52.57 -22.17 -3.30
C ALA A 715 -53.94 -22.25 -2.64
N THR A 716 -54.93 -22.70 -3.40
CA THR A 716 -56.24 -23.07 -2.84
C THR A 716 -56.15 -24.49 -2.29
N ILE A 717 -56.63 -24.70 -1.06
CA ILE A 717 -56.67 -26.01 -0.39
C ILE A 717 -58.11 -26.39 -0.01
N GLY A 718 -58.39 -27.69 0.02
CA GLY A 718 -59.70 -28.25 0.40
C GLY A 718 -59.88 -28.49 1.90
N ALA A 719 -58.90 -28.09 2.71
CA ALA A 719 -58.93 -28.15 4.17
C ALA A 719 -59.18 -26.76 4.75
N ASP A 720 -60.02 -26.70 5.77
CA ASP A 720 -60.37 -25.48 6.50
C ASP A 720 -59.26 -25.11 7.50
N ILE A 721 -58.69 -23.92 7.35
CA ILE A 721 -57.57 -23.41 8.18
C ILE A 721 -57.84 -22.02 8.78
N GLU A 722 -59.02 -21.44 8.57
CA GLU A 722 -59.37 -20.13 9.14
C GLU A 722 -60.14 -20.32 10.45
N PRO A 723 -59.75 -19.66 11.56
CA PRO A 723 -60.53 -19.74 12.80
C PRO A 723 -61.85 -18.95 12.67
N PRO A 724 -62.95 -19.43 13.28
CA PRO A 724 -64.21 -18.71 13.31
C PRO A 724 -64.10 -17.40 14.11
N TRP A 725 -65.08 -16.51 13.96
CA TRP A 725 -65.21 -15.32 14.81
C TRP A 725 -66.61 -15.21 15.45
N THR A 726 -66.69 -14.62 16.64
CA THR A 726 -67.92 -14.53 17.42
C THR A 726 -68.29 -13.08 17.74
N GLU A 727 -69.55 -12.70 17.47
CA GLU A 727 -70.14 -11.43 17.91
C GLU A 727 -71.06 -11.63 19.13
N ILE A 728 -71.09 -10.65 20.05
CA ILE A 728 -71.99 -10.64 21.22
C ILE A 728 -73.03 -9.51 21.13
N GLN A 729 -74.27 -9.81 21.50
CA GLN A 729 -75.34 -8.84 21.68
C GLN A 729 -75.91 -8.92 23.10
N PHE A 730 -76.12 -7.76 23.75
CA PHE A 730 -76.73 -7.64 25.07
C PHE A 730 -78.21 -7.19 25.00
N ASP A 731 -79.04 -7.65 25.94
CA ASP A 731 -80.33 -7.04 26.29
C ASP A 731 -80.43 -6.87 27.82
N PRO A 732 -80.51 -5.64 28.36
CA PRO A 732 -80.48 -4.36 27.66
C PRO A 732 -79.15 -4.12 26.92
N ALA A 733 -79.22 -3.53 25.73
CA ALA A 733 -78.03 -3.20 24.93
C ALA A 733 -77.15 -2.09 25.55
N ASP A 734 -77.75 -1.24 26.39
CA ASP A 734 -77.10 -0.16 27.14
C ASP A 734 -77.48 -0.24 28.63
N PRO A 735 -76.58 0.15 29.57
CA PRO A 735 -76.89 0.23 30.99
C PRO A 735 -78.15 1.06 31.30
N ASN A 736 -79.14 0.44 31.94
CA ASN A 736 -80.46 1.03 32.19
C ASN A 736 -80.60 1.75 33.55
N GLY A 737 -79.51 1.91 34.30
CA GLY A 737 -79.40 2.65 35.56
C GLY A 737 -78.58 3.95 35.47
N GLU A 738 -78.16 4.48 36.62
CA GLU A 738 -77.22 5.62 36.67
C GLU A 738 -75.75 5.16 36.60
N ASN A 739 -74.83 6.06 36.22
CA ASN A 739 -73.37 5.86 36.24
C ASN A 739 -72.86 4.65 35.43
N ASN A 740 -73.56 4.23 34.38
CA ASN A 740 -73.26 3.04 33.55
C ASN A 740 -73.41 1.70 34.31
N TRP A 741 -74.42 1.60 35.17
CA TRP A 741 -74.83 0.34 35.81
C TRP A 741 -76.15 -0.17 35.22
N TYR A 742 -76.31 -1.49 35.15
CA TYR A 742 -77.58 -2.16 34.88
C TYR A 742 -78.35 -2.34 36.20
N VAL A 743 -79.66 -2.03 36.17
CA VAL A 743 -80.61 -2.25 37.29
C VAL A 743 -81.52 -3.47 37.07
N THR A 744 -81.17 -4.27 36.06
CA THR A 744 -81.71 -5.60 35.76
C THR A 744 -80.54 -6.55 35.49
N PRO A 745 -80.75 -7.87 35.51
CA PRO A 745 -79.87 -8.79 34.82
C PRO A 745 -79.64 -8.37 33.36
N VAL A 746 -78.51 -8.80 32.81
CA VAL A 746 -78.14 -8.60 31.40
C VAL A 746 -78.16 -9.95 30.71
N ASP A 747 -79.03 -10.09 29.73
CA ASP A 747 -79.07 -11.26 28.85
C ASP A 747 -78.07 -11.05 27.70
N CYS A 748 -77.40 -12.12 27.26
CA CYS A 748 -76.40 -12.11 26.20
C CYS A 748 -76.72 -13.20 25.17
N MET A 749 -76.54 -12.86 23.90
CA MET A 749 -76.64 -13.76 22.75
C MET A 749 -75.32 -13.72 21.99
N LEU A 750 -74.85 -14.89 21.55
CA LEU A 750 -73.63 -15.04 20.76
C LEU A 750 -73.97 -15.46 19.32
N TYR A 751 -73.20 -14.95 18.37
CA TYR A 751 -73.32 -15.28 16.95
C TYR A 751 -71.93 -15.63 16.41
N ALA A 752 -71.69 -16.92 16.18
CA ALA A 752 -70.48 -17.38 15.50
C ALA A 752 -70.65 -17.30 13.97
N PHE A 753 -69.57 -16.93 13.31
CA PHE A 753 -69.42 -16.83 11.88
C PHE A 753 -68.11 -17.47 11.46
N ASP A 754 -68.06 -17.93 10.22
CA ASP A 754 -66.94 -18.67 9.65
C ASP A 754 -67.05 -18.57 8.12
N ASN A 755 -65.91 -18.52 7.44
CA ASN A 755 -65.84 -18.39 5.98
C ASN A 755 -66.03 -19.75 5.30
N ASP A 756 -65.37 -20.78 5.81
CA ASP A 756 -65.32 -22.12 5.22
C ASP A 756 -66.29 -23.08 5.94
N THR A 757 -66.20 -23.21 7.25
CA THR A 757 -67.13 -24.04 8.04
C THR A 757 -68.54 -23.43 8.07
N SER A 758 -69.59 -24.27 8.04
CA SER A 758 -70.99 -23.81 8.20
C SER A 758 -71.34 -23.62 9.67
N GLN A 759 -72.12 -22.57 10.00
CA GLN A 759 -72.49 -22.19 11.37
C GLN A 759 -73.08 -23.34 12.23
N GLU A 760 -73.70 -24.34 11.62
CA GLU A 760 -74.22 -25.55 12.30
C GLU A 760 -73.13 -26.53 12.79
N ASN A 761 -71.88 -26.33 12.36
CA ASN A 761 -70.69 -27.10 12.73
C ASN A 761 -69.65 -26.26 13.52
N VAL A 762 -69.94 -24.99 13.82
CA VAL A 762 -69.13 -24.16 14.72
C VAL A 762 -69.65 -24.31 16.16
N THR A 763 -68.75 -24.56 17.11
CA THR A 763 -69.07 -24.70 18.54
C THR A 763 -68.60 -23.47 19.31
N THR A 764 -69.55 -22.68 19.81
CA THR A 764 -69.26 -21.49 20.64
C THR A 764 -69.18 -21.84 22.12
N TYR A 765 -68.20 -21.27 22.81
CA TYR A 765 -67.96 -21.40 24.24
C TYR A 765 -68.02 -20.03 24.93
N TYR A 766 -68.37 -20.04 26.21
CA TYR A 766 -68.29 -18.85 27.07
C TYR A 766 -67.96 -19.20 28.52
N LYS A 767 -67.54 -18.20 29.29
CA LYS A 767 -67.51 -18.23 30.75
C LYS A 767 -67.82 -16.85 31.32
N ILE A 768 -68.59 -16.82 32.41
CA ILE A 768 -68.92 -15.57 33.13
C ILE A 768 -67.99 -15.47 34.34
N ASN A 769 -67.27 -14.35 34.48
CA ASN A 769 -66.29 -14.12 35.55
C ASN A 769 -65.25 -15.26 35.67
N GLU A 770 -64.80 -15.60 36.88
CA GLU A 770 -63.97 -16.78 37.19
C GLU A 770 -64.79 -18.11 37.15
N GLY A 771 -65.79 -18.20 36.27
CA GLY A 771 -66.67 -19.36 36.10
C GLY A 771 -66.01 -20.54 35.41
N VAL A 772 -66.77 -21.63 35.26
CA VAL A 772 -66.42 -22.74 34.36
C VAL A 772 -66.74 -22.34 32.91
N VAL A 773 -66.08 -23.00 31.95
CA VAL A 773 -66.43 -22.90 30.53
C VAL A 773 -67.72 -23.69 30.29
N GLU A 774 -68.67 -23.04 29.62
CA GLU A 774 -69.94 -23.61 29.17
C GLU A 774 -70.03 -23.49 27.64
N THR A 775 -70.70 -24.44 26.99
CA THR A 775 -70.99 -24.37 25.54
C THR A 775 -72.28 -23.59 25.35
N TYR A 776 -72.30 -22.66 24.39
CA TYR A 776 -73.48 -21.88 24.05
C TYR A 776 -74.38 -22.65 23.07
N GLU A 777 -75.63 -22.87 23.46
CA GLU A 777 -76.68 -23.39 22.59
C GLU A 777 -77.44 -22.20 21.97
N PRO A 778 -77.63 -22.10 20.64
CA PRO A 778 -78.26 -20.93 20.01
C PRO A 778 -79.72 -20.64 20.42
N ASP A 779 -80.44 -21.64 20.96
CA ASP A 779 -81.79 -21.50 21.54
C ASP A 779 -81.76 -21.10 23.04
N SER A 780 -80.57 -20.86 23.62
CA SER A 780 -80.38 -20.49 25.03
C SER A 780 -80.07 -19.01 25.23
N THR A 781 -80.23 -18.53 26.46
CA THR A 781 -79.94 -17.14 26.84
C THR A 781 -78.94 -17.15 27.99
N ILE A 782 -77.79 -16.50 27.80
CA ILE A 782 -76.77 -16.34 28.84
C ILE A 782 -77.21 -15.16 29.72
N THR A 783 -77.48 -15.36 31.01
CA THR A 783 -77.93 -14.27 31.90
C THR A 783 -76.88 -13.92 32.96
N ILE A 784 -76.25 -12.75 32.82
CA ILE A 784 -75.38 -12.17 33.86
C ILE A 784 -76.27 -11.47 34.90
N SER A 785 -76.24 -11.94 36.14
CA SER A 785 -77.11 -11.48 37.24
C SER A 785 -76.40 -11.30 38.58
N VAL A 786 -75.06 -11.21 38.56
CA VAL A 786 -74.22 -11.10 39.76
C VAL A 786 -74.08 -9.63 40.16
N GLU A 787 -74.63 -9.29 41.33
CA GLU A 787 -74.54 -7.96 41.94
C GLU A 787 -73.07 -7.53 42.15
N GLY A 788 -72.68 -6.38 41.59
CA GLY A 788 -71.34 -5.81 41.74
C GLY A 788 -70.83 -5.08 40.51
N ALA A 789 -69.62 -4.53 40.66
CA ALA A 789 -68.85 -3.94 39.57
C ALA A 789 -67.91 -4.98 38.94
N ASN A 790 -67.54 -4.75 37.68
CA ASN A 790 -66.58 -5.55 36.92
C ASN A 790 -66.97 -7.03 36.70
N ASN A 791 -68.26 -7.34 36.48
CA ASN A 791 -68.54 -8.62 35.83
C ASN A 791 -68.00 -8.59 34.39
N TYR A 792 -67.64 -9.76 33.87
CA TYR A 792 -67.22 -9.93 32.49
C TYR A 792 -67.73 -11.26 31.93
N ILE A 793 -67.85 -11.31 30.62
CA ILE A 793 -68.01 -12.55 29.86
C ILE A 793 -66.84 -12.68 28.90
N GLU A 794 -66.19 -13.84 28.93
CA GLU A 794 -65.22 -14.26 27.91
C GLU A 794 -65.89 -15.30 27.02
N TYR A 795 -65.77 -15.18 25.71
CA TYR A 795 -66.41 -16.06 24.74
C TYR A 795 -65.59 -16.20 23.46
N TRP A 796 -65.70 -17.35 22.81
CA TRP A 796 -64.96 -17.69 21.59
C TRP A 796 -65.62 -18.87 20.88
N SER A 797 -65.22 -19.15 19.64
CA SER A 797 -65.69 -20.31 18.88
C SER A 797 -64.56 -21.23 18.43
N ILE A 798 -64.91 -22.50 18.16
CA ILE A 798 -64.05 -23.51 17.51
C ILE A 798 -64.87 -24.14 16.39
N ASP A 799 -64.27 -24.31 15.21
CA ASP A 799 -64.91 -24.94 14.04
C ASP A 799 -64.92 -26.49 14.13
N ASN A 800 -65.12 -27.16 12.99
CA ASN A 800 -65.02 -28.62 12.89
C ASN A 800 -63.63 -29.13 12.43
N ALA A 801 -62.74 -28.27 11.95
CA ALA A 801 -61.32 -28.58 11.71
C ALA A 801 -60.47 -28.52 13.00
N SER A 802 -61.03 -27.95 14.08
CA SER A 802 -60.40 -27.58 15.36
C SER A 802 -59.56 -26.29 15.34
N ASN A 803 -59.84 -25.36 14.41
CA ASN A 803 -59.33 -23.99 14.48
C ASN A 803 -60.10 -23.22 15.57
N GLU A 804 -59.37 -22.56 16.47
CA GLU A 804 -59.92 -21.86 17.65
C GLU A 804 -59.77 -20.33 17.50
N GLU A 805 -60.84 -19.58 17.81
CA GLU A 805 -60.88 -18.12 17.79
C GLU A 805 -59.93 -17.54 18.87
N ILE A 806 -58.71 -17.18 18.47
CA ILE A 806 -57.67 -16.67 19.38
C ILE A 806 -57.26 -15.24 18.97
N PRO A 807 -57.25 -14.26 19.90
CA PRO A 807 -57.62 -14.37 21.32
C PRO A 807 -59.13 -14.45 21.54
N HIS A 808 -59.55 -15.13 22.62
CA HIS A 808 -60.94 -15.12 23.05
C HIS A 808 -61.42 -13.68 23.30
N ASN A 809 -62.65 -13.37 22.90
CA ASN A 809 -63.26 -12.07 23.16
C ASN A 809 -63.58 -11.91 24.65
N ILE A 810 -63.39 -10.72 25.20
CA ILE A 810 -63.74 -10.38 26.59
C ILE A 810 -64.53 -9.07 26.60
N ASN A 811 -65.77 -9.13 27.08
CA ASN A 811 -66.57 -7.95 27.40
C ASN A 811 -66.61 -7.78 28.92
N ASP A 812 -65.85 -6.80 29.42
CA ASP A 812 -65.74 -6.49 30.85
C ASP A 812 -66.65 -5.33 31.30
N SER A 813 -66.46 -4.88 32.54
CA SER A 813 -67.12 -3.70 33.11
C SER A 813 -68.67 -3.77 33.16
N ILE A 814 -69.24 -4.98 33.15
CA ILE A 814 -70.69 -5.22 33.21
C ILE A 814 -71.15 -5.05 34.67
N ASN A 815 -71.37 -3.79 35.07
CA ASN A 815 -71.74 -3.43 36.45
C ASN A 815 -73.24 -3.60 36.67
N ILE A 816 -73.64 -4.36 37.69
CA ILE A 816 -75.06 -4.69 37.97
C ILE A 816 -75.39 -4.34 39.44
N ASP A 817 -76.46 -3.57 39.65
CA ASP A 817 -77.07 -3.31 40.96
C ASP A 817 -78.60 -3.39 40.82
N THR A 818 -79.18 -4.56 41.10
CA THR A 818 -80.65 -4.74 41.02
C THR A 818 -81.37 -4.38 42.32
N ILE A 819 -80.66 -3.86 43.33
CA ILE A 819 -81.16 -3.67 44.70
C ILE A 819 -81.59 -2.22 44.93
N PRO A 820 -82.90 -1.92 45.08
CA PRO A 820 -83.33 -0.55 45.37
C PRO A 820 -82.78 -0.05 46.71
N PRO A 821 -82.30 1.20 46.80
CA PRO A 821 -81.66 1.72 47.99
C PRO A 821 -82.59 1.73 49.20
N PHE A 822 -82.11 1.16 50.31
CA PHE A 822 -82.82 1.13 51.60
C PHE A 822 -82.88 2.54 52.24
N ILE A 823 -84.04 2.86 52.83
CA ILE A 823 -84.37 4.17 53.44
C ILE A 823 -84.15 4.14 54.96
#